data_AF-R6JM15-F1
#
_entry.id   AF-R6JM15-F1
#
_cell.length_a   1.000
_cell.length_b   1.000
_cell.length_c   1.000
_cell.angle_alpha   90.00
_cell.angle_beta   90.00
_cell.angle_gamma   90.00
#
_symmetry.space_group_name_H-M   'P 1'
#
loop_
_entity.id
_entity.type
_entity.pdbx_description
1 polymer ?
#
loop_
_entity_poly.entity_id
_entity_poly.type
_entity_poly.pdbx_seq_one_letter_code
_entity_poly.pdbx_strand_id
1 'polypeptide(L)'
;MQAMNRFVEYFGAYMDEAGRLALADAAVVGMSTYHDRRELHIALQLPALVETAELERCADQIAAQMGLEKAVLTPHYASAAFSADCLPSLIANIRRHHAEVNGFFKDAKATVNGNTLHIDLQYGGREVLLAKGTDKLLAREIHKLFDLELAVEFVEAKTYDIEAAVRSAVAEKQEAEKQKKEEAEKQVEHRPMQGGLPLYGDTVHGFFGKPIRELPKPMNEVKTDDGYITVWGDVLCSEARETKRGGNKIFSFNISDYTSSMTVKMFDSNKVMDPVINKIQSAKTVMVSGMYQYDNYAGEYVLRANSLATVTKMEKMDTAPEKRVELHMHTSLSEMDAISSPTSLVKRAAKWGHKAVAITDHGVVQALPEACKAAKSAGIKLLCGMEGYLVDDEKYPDFMNMKLKDFPRYHIIFLIRTLAGRKVLYKHISKSNIEYFKNRPLILKSALKEHRDGIIIGSACEQGELYQAILHGKSDEELEKIADFYDYLEIQPNGNNAFMLRSNKEIHEQIREEEDLNNINRKILAIGDKLGKLTVATGDVHFLDKKDAKFRAIIMASKGFEDADMQPPLYFKTTNEMLEDFAYLGDRAKEVVVDNPNKIADMIDDDIVPIPPGTFQPHIDGADDELTDICWKTAKEKYGDPVPEYVASRLQRELDSIIKHGFGVLYVIAKRLVKNSEEHGYLVGSRGSVGSSFVAHMAGISEVNPLAPHYVCPKCKHSEFIQDGSVGSGFDLPPKDCPNCHIPMNRDGHEIPFETFLGFDGDKEPDIDLNFSGDYQSQSHRFTEELFGKSHVFKAGTMATVAEKTAFGYVIKYLEERGLDGSTPKAEIERLKDGCTGIKRTTGQHPGGMVVVPDEYEVEDFTPIQYPSNDKSKGTYTTHFDFKNALHDTLLKLDELGHDVPTLYKFLEDATGIPVMDVDLCDPKLYQMITSTEPIGVSPEDIDCPTSTLSIPEMGTPFVLGMLMEAQPKTFSDLLQISGLSHGTDVWLGNAQELIKNGVCTISDVIGCRDGIMTYLLHKAEAYEQRTGKPSPLSKKDCFKIMEYTRKGKAPKELPPYEEAMKEVGVEQWYIDSCYKIKYMFPKAHAAAYVIAALRLGWYKIYYPLQYYSAFFTVRGGDLDAVAAVQGKDAVKARMEEIKRKGNDASAKEQDTYGILQIVIEMLARGYHFLPVDIYKSDWRVYNIEDGKIRLPFSAIAGVGENAAKQLAQAKDDGMGEFISCDDLMARSGVGKSVVDSLREAGALGDLPESNQISLF
;
A
#
# COMPACT_ATOMS: atom_id res chain seq x y z
N MET A 1 3.53 -74.70 33.62
CA MET A 1 4.69 -74.91 32.74
C MET A 1 4.31 -74.44 31.34
N GLN A 2 4.61 -73.18 31.04
CA GLN A 2 4.95 -72.66 29.72
C GLN A 2 5.67 -71.34 30.02
N ALA A 3 6.95 -71.23 29.66
CA ALA A 3 7.71 -70.00 29.79
C ALA A 3 7.01 -68.93 28.92
N MET A 4 6.66 -67.78 29.48
CA MET A 4 6.21 -66.66 28.66
C MET A 4 7.41 -66.19 27.85
N ASN A 5 7.37 -66.31 26.52
CA ASN A 5 8.40 -65.81 25.61
C ASN A 5 8.40 -64.28 25.64
N ARG A 6 9.04 -63.66 26.62
CA ARG A 6 9.08 -62.19 26.76
C ARG A 6 9.97 -61.60 25.68
N PHE A 7 9.48 -60.60 24.97
CA PHE A 7 10.17 -59.95 23.85
C PHE A 7 11.56 -59.43 24.24
N VAL A 8 11.67 -58.81 25.41
CA VAL A 8 12.94 -58.25 25.90
C VAL A 8 14.01 -59.33 26.15
N GLU A 9 13.63 -60.57 26.43
CA GLU A 9 14.60 -61.67 26.59
C GLU A 9 15.27 -62.05 25.27
N TYR A 10 14.58 -61.85 24.14
CA TYR A 10 15.10 -62.15 22.80
C TYR A 10 15.73 -60.93 22.12
N PHE A 11 15.12 -59.75 22.27
CA PHE A 11 15.48 -58.57 21.50
C PHE A 11 15.96 -57.37 22.33
N GLY A 12 15.92 -57.46 23.66
CA GLY A 12 16.30 -56.35 24.55
C GLY A 12 17.75 -55.89 24.43
N ALA A 13 18.65 -56.76 23.95
CA ALA A 13 20.05 -56.39 23.69
C ALA A 13 20.22 -55.52 22.43
N TYR A 14 19.22 -55.46 21.55
CA TYR A 14 19.27 -54.74 20.27
C TYR A 14 18.50 -53.41 20.29
N MET A 15 18.08 -52.95 21.46
CA MET A 15 17.31 -51.71 21.65
C MET A 15 17.78 -50.96 22.91
N ASP A 16 17.46 -49.67 22.96
CA ASP A 16 17.81 -48.83 24.11
C ASP A 16 16.89 -48.99 25.32
N GLU A 17 17.24 -48.31 26.42
CA GLU A 17 16.56 -48.43 27.71
C GLU A 17 15.08 -48.02 27.65
N ALA A 18 14.75 -46.97 26.89
CA ALA A 18 13.36 -46.55 26.68
C ALA A 18 12.54 -47.62 25.95
N GLY A 19 13.09 -48.21 24.88
CA GLY A 19 12.42 -49.27 24.12
C GLY A 19 12.24 -50.56 24.93
N ARG A 20 13.24 -50.91 25.75
CA ARG A 20 13.15 -52.03 26.70
C ARG A 20 12.05 -51.84 27.74
N LEU A 21 11.88 -50.61 28.23
CA LEU A 21 10.84 -50.30 29.21
C LEU A 21 9.45 -50.34 28.57
N ALA A 22 9.29 -49.76 27.38
CA ALA A 22 8.04 -49.74 26.64
C ALA A 22 7.54 -51.15 26.25
N LEU A 23 8.46 -52.10 26.00
CA LEU A 23 8.16 -53.46 25.59
C LEU A 23 8.47 -54.52 26.65
N ALA A 24 8.68 -54.12 27.90
CA ALA A 24 9.08 -54.99 29.02
C ALA A 24 8.12 -56.18 29.23
N ASP A 25 6.83 -55.91 29.08
CA ASP A 25 5.75 -56.89 29.27
C ASP A 25 5.22 -57.47 27.95
N ALA A 26 5.87 -57.19 26.82
CA ALA A 26 5.48 -57.72 25.52
C ALA A 26 5.83 -59.21 25.42
N ALA A 27 4.90 -60.04 24.96
CA ALA A 27 5.12 -61.46 24.69
C ALA A 27 5.18 -61.71 23.18
N VAL A 28 6.15 -62.49 22.70
CA VAL A 28 6.22 -62.86 21.29
C VAL A 28 5.22 -63.97 21.00
N VAL A 29 4.22 -63.68 20.16
CA VAL A 29 3.16 -64.62 19.76
C VAL A 29 3.40 -65.25 18.39
N GLY A 30 4.27 -64.64 17.57
CA GLY A 30 4.68 -65.18 16.29
C GLY A 30 5.95 -64.52 15.79
N MET A 31 6.77 -65.25 15.04
CA MET A 31 7.97 -64.69 14.43
C MET A 31 8.17 -65.35 13.06
N SER A 32 8.42 -64.54 12.04
CA SER A 32 8.65 -64.99 10.66
C SER A 32 9.90 -64.32 10.11
N THR A 33 10.77 -65.11 9.49
CA THR A 33 12.03 -64.65 8.90
C THR A 33 12.01 -64.87 7.39
N TYR A 34 12.33 -63.83 6.63
CA TYR A 34 12.43 -63.89 5.16
C TYR A 34 13.90 -63.74 4.77
N HIS A 35 14.58 -64.87 4.55
CA HIS A 35 16.03 -64.91 4.32
C HIS A 35 16.48 -64.26 3.01
N ASP A 36 15.66 -64.37 1.97
CA ASP A 36 15.85 -63.78 0.65
C ASP A 36 15.81 -62.24 0.66
N ARG A 37 15.04 -61.66 1.59
CA ARG A 37 14.85 -60.20 1.76
C ARG A 37 15.49 -59.64 3.03
N ARG A 38 16.18 -60.49 3.82
CA ARG A 38 16.75 -60.13 5.13
C ARG A 38 15.75 -59.41 6.05
N GLU A 39 14.50 -59.87 6.09
CA GLU A 39 13.44 -59.26 6.91
C GLU A 39 13.08 -60.13 8.12
N LEU A 40 12.77 -59.48 9.24
CA LEU A 40 12.27 -60.12 10.48
C LEU A 40 10.92 -59.52 10.88
N HIS A 41 9.88 -60.35 10.95
CA HIS A 41 8.54 -59.94 11.35
C HIS A 41 8.19 -60.60 12.67
N ILE A 42 7.85 -59.80 13.67
CA ILE A 42 7.58 -60.26 15.04
C ILE A 42 6.17 -59.80 15.42
N ALA A 43 5.29 -60.74 15.71
CA ALA A 43 3.98 -60.48 16.27
C ALA A 43 4.07 -60.49 17.81
N LEU A 44 3.57 -59.42 18.44
CA LEU A 44 3.66 -59.17 19.87
C LEU A 44 2.28 -59.14 20.51
N GLN A 45 2.11 -59.79 21.66
CA GLN A 45 0.99 -59.56 22.55
C GLN A 45 1.40 -58.54 23.60
N LEU A 46 0.68 -57.42 23.66
CA LEU A 46 0.94 -56.32 24.58
C LEU A 46 -0.24 -56.14 25.56
N PRO A 47 0.04 -55.90 26.87
CA PRO A 47 -1.02 -55.69 27.86
C PRO A 47 -1.61 -54.27 27.83
N ALA A 48 -0.91 -53.29 27.24
CA ALA A 48 -1.35 -51.91 27.12
C ALA A 48 -0.89 -51.33 25.77
N LEU A 49 -1.57 -50.27 25.30
CA LEU A 49 -1.23 -49.59 24.05
C LEU A 49 0.17 -48.99 24.13
N VAL A 50 1.00 -49.27 23.12
CA VAL A 50 2.31 -48.63 22.94
C VAL A 50 2.23 -47.72 21.72
N GLU A 51 2.81 -46.52 21.81
CA GLU A 51 2.82 -45.59 20.68
C GLU A 51 3.52 -46.19 19.47
N THR A 52 2.92 -46.00 18.29
CA THR A 52 3.41 -46.65 17.06
C THR A 52 4.82 -46.17 16.67
N ALA A 53 5.14 -44.91 16.96
CA ALA A 53 6.49 -44.37 16.74
C ALA A 53 7.54 -45.09 17.59
N GLU A 54 7.17 -45.51 18.81
CA GLU A 54 8.06 -46.25 19.71
C GLU A 54 8.28 -47.69 19.22
N LEU A 55 7.23 -48.36 18.73
CA LEU A 55 7.35 -49.68 18.10
C LEU A 55 8.26 -49.67 16.86
N GLU A 56 8.17 -48.63 16.03
CA GLU A 56 9.02 -48.47 14.84
C GLU A 56 10.47 -48.19 15.21
N ARG A 57 10.69 -47.29 16.16
CA ARG A 57 12.02 -47.00 16.68
C ARG A 57 12.70 -48.26 17.21
N CYS A 58 11.98 -49.10 17.95
CA CYS A 58 12.48 -50.39 18.39
C CYS A 58 12.74 -51.36 17.22
N ALA A 59 11.88 -51.38 16.20
CA ALA A 59 12.07 -52.21 15.01
C ALA A 59 13.31 -51.79 14.21
N ASP A 60 13.52 -50.49 14.00
CA ASP A 60 14.68 -49.95 13.29
C ASP A 60 15.98 -50.23 14.04
N GLN A 61 15.97 -50.15 15.37
CA GLN A 61 17.12 -50.52 16.20
C GLN A 61 17.45 -52.01 16.09
N ILE A 62 16.44 -52.88 16.13
CA ILE A 62 16.61 -54.32 15.90
C ILE A 62 17.19 -54.57 14.50
N ALA A 63 16.65 -53.90 13.47
CA ALA A 63 17.10 -54.08 12.09
C ALA A 63 18.56 -53.65 11.91
N ALA A 64 18.93 -52.49 12.44
CA ALA A 64 20.29 -51.95 12.35
C ALA A 64 21.31 -52.84 13.08
N GLN A 65 21.01 -53.27 14.31
CA GLN A 65 21.94 -54.05 15.13
C GLN A 65 22.07 -55.52 14.67
N MET A 66 21.01 -56.10 14.10
CA MET A 66 21.05 -57.45 13.54
C MET A 66 21.49 -57.50 12.07
N GLY A 67 21.74 -56.34 11.45
CA GLY A 67 22.08 -56.24 10.03
C GLY A 67 20.97 -56.79 9.13
N LEU A 68 19.72 -56.47 9.44
CA LEU A 68 18.56 -56.82 8.61
C LEU A 68 18.26 -55.67 7.66
N GLU A 69 17.60 -55.97 6.53
CA GLU A 69 17.09 -54.93 5.64
C GLU A 69 15.85 -54.26 6.25
N LYS A 70 15.07 -55.02 7.03
CA LYS A 70 13.89 -54.50 7.75
C LYS A 70 13.51 -55.39 8.94
N ALA A 71 13.07 -54.80 10.03
CA ALA A 71 12.32 -55.50 11.08
C ALA A 71 10.93 -54.88 11.22
N VAL A 72 9.93 -55.68 11.56
CA VAL A 72 8.53 -55.25 11.71
C VAL A 72 7.99 -55.82 13.02
N LEU A 73 7.54 -54.93 13.91
CA LEU A 73 6.82 -55.31 15.14
C LEU A 73 5.32 -55.12 14.91
N THR A 74 4.55 -56.21 14.96
CA THR A 74 3.09 -56.18 14.79
C THR A 74 2.42 -56.40 16.14
N PRO A 75 1.85 -55.36 16.77
CA PRO A 75 1.23 -55.49 18.08
C PRO A 75 -0.19 -56.07 17.99
N HIS A 76 -0.54 -56.88 18.96
CA HIS A 76 -1.88 -57.35 19.28
C HIS A 76 -2.15 -57.06 20.76
N TYR A 77 -3.31 -56.49 21.04
CA TYR A 77 -3.74 -56.08 22.38
C TYR A 77 -4.94 -56.91 22.82
N ALA A 78 -5.11 -57.08 24.14
CA ALA A 78 -6.35 -57.67 24.65
C ALA A 78 -7.53 -56.74 24.39
N SER A 79 -8.71 -57.28 24.08
CA SER A 79 -9.91 -56.47 23.76
C SER A 79 -10.29 -55.48 24.86
N ALA A 80 -9.97 -55.78 26.13
CA ALA A 80 -10.18 -54.90 27.28
C ALA A 80 -9.28 -53.64 27.29
N ALA A 81 -8.24 -53.58 26.47
CA ALA A 81 -7.33 -52.44 26.35
C ALA A 81 -7.82 -51.38 25.34
N PHE A 82 -8.91 -51.63 24.61
CA PHE A 82 -9.48 -50.67 23.67
C PHE A 82 -10.28 -49.59 24.40
N SER A 83 -10.00 -48.31 24.09
CA SER A 83 -10.77 -47.15 24.56
C SER A 83 -10.80 -46.06 23.49
N ALA A 84 -11.66 -45.04 23.67
CA ALA A 84 -11.74 -43.89 22.77
C ALA A 84 -10.38 -43.15 22.63
N ASP A 85 -9.53 -43.23 23.66
CA ASP A 85 -8.21 -42.60 23.71
C ASP A 85 -7.20 -43.27 22.75
N CYS A 86 -7.53 -44.45 22.19
CA CYS A 86 -6.72 -45.11 21.17
C CYS A 86 -6.85 -44.48 19.77
N LEU A 87 -7.78 -43.52 19.58
CA LEU A 87 -8.07 -42.88 18.30
C LEU A 87 -6.83 -42.27 17.62
N PRO A 88 -5.93 -41.51 18.30
CA PRO A 88 -4.75 -40.92 17.67
C PRO A 88 -3.82 -41.98 17.06
N SER A 89 -3.60 -43.10 17.74
CA SER A 89 -2.75 -44.20 17.25
C SER A 89 -3.38 -44.94 16.08
N LEU A 90 -4.70 -45.15 16.10
CA LEU A 90 -5.44 -45.75 14.97
C LEU A 90 -5.38 -44.86 13.73
N ILE A 91 -5.57 -43.54 13.90
CA ILE A 91 -5.45 -42.57 12.80
C ILE A 91 -4.01 -42.53 12.28
N ALA A 92 -3.01 -42.51 13.16
CA ALA A 92 -1.60 -42.49 12.76
C ALA A 92 -1.25 -43.71 11.88
N ASN A 93 -1.79 -44.88 12.18
CA ASN A 93 -1.56 -46.08 11.37
C ASN A 93 -2.25 -46.01 9.99
N ILE A 94 -3.47 -45.45 9.93
CA ILE A 94 -4.20 -45.28 8.66
C ILE A 94 -3.57 -44.20 7.77
N ARG A 95 -3.10 -43.09 8.34
CA ARG A 95 -2.43 -41.99 7.61
C ARG A 95 -1.22 -42.46 6.80
N ARG A 96 -0.56 -43.54 7.24
CA ARG A 96 0.62 -44.10 6.56
C ARG A 96 0.30 -44.78 5.24
N HIS A 97 -0.88 -45.39 5.14
CA HIS A 97 -1.29 -46.12 3.95
C HIS A 97 -2.30 -45.33 3.09
N HIS A 98 -2.89 -44.27 3.66
CA HIS A 98 -3.89 -43.43 3.01
C HIS A 98 -3.62 -41.94 3.26
N ALA A 99 -2.68 -41.36 2.51
CA ALA A 99 -2.30 -39.95 2.65
C ALA A 99 -3.44 -38.95 2.40
N GLU A 100 -4.52 -39.41 1.76
CA GLU A 100 -5.71 -38.64 1.41
C GLU A 100 -6.69 -38.40 2.57
N VAL A 101 -6.51 -39.05 3.73
CA VAL A 101 -7.28 -38.74 4.96
C VAL A 101 -6.59 -37.67 5.85
N ASN A 102 -5.44 -37.15 5.42
CA ASN A 102 -4.68 -36.14 6.15
C ASN A 102 -5.44 -34.81 6.19
N GLY A 103 -5.72 -34.32 7.40
CA GLY A 103 -6.37 -33.02 7.65
C GLY A 103 -7.77 -33.11 8.26
N PHE A 104 -8.54 -34.17 7.97
CA PHE A 104 -9.94 -34.28 8.42
C PHE A 104 -10.10 -34.67 9.89
N PHE A 105 -9.08 -35.30 10.48
CA PHE A 105 -9.09 -35.73 11.89
C PHE A 105 -8.43 -34.73 12.85
N LYS A 106 -8.22 -33.48 12.43
CA LYS A 106 -7.65 -32.45 13.31
C LYS A 106 -8.63 -32.19 14.45
N ASP A 107 -8.15 -32.31 15.69
CA ASP A 107 -8.93 -32.18 16.93
C ASP A 107 -10.18 -33.08 17.03
N ALA A 108 -10.22 -34.17 16.26
CA ALA A 108 -11.35 -35.09 16.26
C ALA A 108 -11.47 -35.84 17.60
N LYS A 109 -12.70 -35.99 18.11
CA LYS A 109 -12.98 -36.65 19.38
C LYS A 109 -13.72 -37.96 19.17
N ALA A 110 -13.30 -39.02 19.85
CA ALA A 110 -13.97 -40.32 19.81
C ALA A 110 -14.83 -40.53 21.06
N THR A 111 -15.97 -41.21 20.88
CA THR A 111 -16.74 -41.80 21.98
C THR A 111 -17.19 -43.20 21.58
N VAL A 112 -17.13 -44.16 22.50
CA VAL A 112 -17.57 -45.54 22.26
C VAL A 112 -18.95 -45.71 22.89
N ASN A 113 -19.95 -45.99 22.06
CA ASN A 113 -21.33 -46.25 22.48
C ASN A 113 -21.73 -47.67 22.06
N GLY A 114 -21.72 -48.62 23.00
CA GLY A 114 -22.06 -50.01 22.72
C GLY A 114 -21.09 -50.63 21.70
N ASN A 115 -21.60 -51.00 20.52
CA ASN A 115 -20.81 -51.61 19.45
C ASN A 115 -20.41 -50.63 18.33
N THR A 116 -20.50 -49.31 18.60
CA THR A 116 -20.18 -48.24 17.65
C THR A 116 -19.17 -47.26 18.24
N LEU A 117 -18.11 -46.95 17.48
CA LEU A 117 -17.18 -45.85 17.71
C LEU A 117 -17.67 -44.62 16.95
N HIS A 118 -18.15 -43.60 17.67
CA HIS A 118 -18.49 -42.31 17.09
C HIS A 118 -17.27 -41.39 17.08
N ILE A 119 -16.95 -40.83 15.93
CA ILE A 119 -15.85 -39.88 15.75
C ILE A 119 -16.44 -38.53 15.32
N ASP A 120 -16.30 -37.53 16.18
CA ASP A 120 -16.76 -36.16 15.96
C ASP A 120 -15.68 -35.34 15.23
N LEU A 121 -15.99 -34.92 14.00
CA LEU A 121 -15.10 -34.18 13.11
C LEU A 121 -15.31 -32.67 13.30
N GLN A 122 -14.32 -31.98 13.88
CA GLN A 122 -14.43 -30.55 14.23
C GLN A 122 -14.32 -29.60 13.02
N TYR A 123 -13.73 -30.07 11.91
CA TYR A 123 -13.44 -29.27 10.72
C TYR A 123 -14.07 -29.86 9.44
N GLY A 124 -15.07 -30.72 9.62
CA GLY A 124 -15.80 -31.38 8.54
C GLY A 124 -15.03 -32.44 7.75
N GLY A 125 -15.66 -32.96 6.70
CA GLY A 125 -15.08 -34.00 5.82
C GLY A 125 -15.72 -35.38 5.94
N ARG A 126 -16.89 -35.50 6.60
CA ARG A 126 -17.63 -36.75 6.76
C ARG A 126 -17.91 -37.46 5.42
N GLU A 127 -18.41 -36.73 4.44
CA GLU A 127 -18.76 -37.32 3.13
C GLU A 127 -17.53 -37.82 2.37
N VAL A 128 -16.40 -37.12 2.47
CA VAL A 128 -15.14 -37.51 1.84
C VAL A 128 -14.58 -38.78 2.47
N LEU A 129 -14.58 -38.86 3.81
CA LEU A 129 -14.12 -40.03 4.55
C LEU A 129 -15.00 -41.27 4.29
N LEU A 130 -16.32 -41.09 4.17
CA LEU A 130 -17.26 -42.17 3.82
C LEU A 130 -17.11 -42.62 2.36
N ALA A 131 -16.96 -41.68 1.42
CA ALA A 131 -16.76 -42.00 0.00
C ALA A 131 -15.47 -42.82 -0.23
N LYS A 132 -14.48 -42.66 0.64
CA LYS A 132 -13.21 -43.40 0.63
C LYS A 132 -13.23 -44.67 1.49
N GLY A 133 -14.32 -44.95 2.21
CA GLY A 133 -14.46 -46.13 3.06
C GLY A 133 -13.57 -46.12 4.31
N THR A 134 -13.23 -44.94 4.83
CA THR A 134 -12.34 -44.79 6.01
C THR A 134 -12.97 -45.36 7.29
N ASP A 135 -14.31 -45.34 7.39
CA ASP A 135 -15.08 -46.02 8.43
C ASP A 135 -14.77 -47.53 8.49
N LYS A 136 -14.77 -48.20 7.32
CA LYS A 136 -14.46 -49.62 7.21
C LYS A 136 -12.99 -49.92 7.47
N LEU A 137 -12.09 -49.01 7.08
CA LEU A 137 -10.66 -49.14 7.35
C LEU A 137 -10.35 -49.05 8.84
N LEU A 138 -10.97 -48.10 9.55
CA LEU A 138 -10.87 -47.98 11.01
C LEU A 138 -11.43 -49.22 11.71
N ALA A 139 -12.61 -49.69 11.31
CA ALA A 139 -13.20 -50.92 11.85
C ALA A 139 -12.28 -52.14 11.67
N ARG A 140 -11.67 -52.28 10.48
CA ARG A 140 -10.73 -53.37 10.18
C ARG A 140 -9.45 -53.28 11.02
N GLU A 141 -8.92 -52.08 11.23
CA GLU A 141 -7.70 -51.90 12.02
C GLU A 141 -7.95 -52.16 13.51
N ILE A 142 -9.13 -51.78 14.02
CA ILE A 142 -9.56 -52.10 15.38
C ILE A 142 -9.70 -53.61 15.56
N HIS A 143 -10.33 -54.30 14.62
CA HIS A 143 -10.43 -55.76 14.64
C HIS A 143 -9.05 -56.42 14.61
N LYS A 144 -8.15 -55.94 13.74
CA LYS A 144 -6.78 -56.46 13.64
C LYS A 144 -5.98 -56.31 14.94
N LEU A 145 -6.10 -55.16 15.62
CA LEU A 145 -5.29 -54.83 16.80
C LEU A 145 -5.89 -55.35 18.11
N PHE A 146 -7.22 -55.43 18.22
CA PHE A 146 -7.92 -55.72 19.48
C PHE A 146 -8.91 -56.89 19.42
N ASP A 147 -9.08 -57.53 18.24
CA ASP A 147 -10.06 -58.60 17.98
C ASP A 147 -11.52 -58.19 18.29
N LEU A 148 -11.83 -56.90 18.08
CA LEU A 148 -13.14 -56.30 18.32
C LEU A 148 -13.87 -55.97 17.01
N GLU A 149 -15.12 -56.40 16.89
CA GLU A 149 -16.01 -56.02 15.79
C GLU A 149 -16.80 -54.76 16.15
N LEU A 150 -16.23 -53.57 15.87
CA LEU A 150 -16.88 -52.27 16.10
C LEU A 150 -17.28 -51.60 14.79
N ALA A 151 -18.49 -51.02 14.75
CA ALA A 151 -18.89 -50.10 13.68
C ALA A 151 -18.29 -48.72 13.93
N VAL A 152 -17.93 -47.97 12.87
CA VAL A 152 -17.36 -46.63 12.99
C VAL A 152 -18.29 -45.62 12.31
N GLU A 153 -18.71 -44.60 13.04
CA GLU A 153 -19.58 -43.54 12.53
C GLU A 153 -18.96 -42.17 12.70
N PHE A 154 -18.95 -41.37 11.63
CA PHE A 154 -18.52 -39.97 11.67
C PHE A 154 -19.72 -39.05 11.94
N VAL A 155 -19.56 -38.09 12.86
CA VAL A 155 -20.55 -37.07 13.22
C VAL A 155 -19.95 -35.68 12.96
N GLU A 156 -20.74 -34.74 12.43
CA GLU A 156 -20.29 -33.39 12.05
C GLU A 156 -21.37 -32.34 12.40
N ALA A 157 -20.96 -31.19 12.98
CA ALA A 157 -21.88 -30.16 13.49
C ALA A 157 -21.86 -28.80 12.75
N LYS A 158 -20.91 -28.56 11.82
CA LYS A 158 -20.82 -27.30 11.03
C LYS A 158 -20.29 -27.55 9.62
N THR A 159 -20.88 -26.92 8.62
CA THR A 159 -20.40 -26.90 7.23
C THR A 159 -19.12 -26.06 7.11
N TYR A 160 -17.99 -26.72 6.86
CA TYR A 160 -16.66 -26.12 6.69
C TYR A 160 -16.29 -26.02 5.20
N ASP A 161 -15.66 -24.90 4.79
CA ASP A 161 -15.25 -24.66 3.40
C ASP A 161 -14.01 -25.48 3.04
N ILE A 162 -14.26 -26.60 2.38
CA ILE A 162 -13.27 -27.59 1.95
C ILE A 162 -12.23 -26.97 1.00
N GLU A 163 -12.59 -25.96 0.19
CA GLU A 163 -11.68 -25.35 -0.78
C GLU A 163 -10.65 -24.43 -0.12
N ALA A 164 -11.03 -23.74 0.97
CA ALA A 164 -10.10 -22.95 1.77
C ALA A 164 -9.09 -23.86 2.49
N ALA A 165 -9.55 -24.98 3.05
CA ALA A 165 -8.70 -25.94 3.73
C ALA A 165 -7.75 -26.67 2.77
N VAL A 166 -8.24 -27.07 1.59
CA VAL A 166 -7.41 -27.69 0.54
C VAL A 166 -6.42 -26.69 -0.03
N ARG A 167 -6.79 -25.41 -0.24
CA ARG A 167 -5.81 -24.38 -0.63
C ARG A 167 -4.77 -24.13 0.45
N SER A 168 -5.15 -24.09 1.74
CA SER A 168 -4.18 -23.97 2.84
C SER A 168 -3.26 -25.18 2.87
N ALA A 169 -3.79 -26.39 2.75
CA ALA A 169 -3.00 -27.62 2.75
C ALA A 169 -2.11 -27.77 1.51
N VAL A 170 -2.57 -27.33 0.33
CA VAL A 170 -1.76 -27.30 -0.90
C VAL A 170 -0.71 -26.20 -0.82
N ALA A 171 -1.04 -25.02 -0.28
CA ALA A 171 -0.09 -23.94 -0.04
C ALA A 171 0.95 -24.37 0.99
N GLU A 172 0.54 -24.95 2.12
CA GLU A 172 1.42 -25.51 3.14
C GLU A 172 2.27 -26.66 2.59
N LYS A 173 1.73 -27.49 1.70
CA LYS A 173 2.49 -28.55 1.03
C LYS A 173 3.48 -27.99 0.01
N GLN A 174 3.10 -26.97 -0.75
CA GLN A 174 4.02 -26.27 -1.67
C GLN A 174 5.10 -25.50 -0.90
N GLU A 175 4.73 -24.86 0.21
CA GLU A 175 5.65 -24.17 1.13
C GLU A 175 6.56 -25.18 1.81
N ALA A 176 6.05 -26.34 2.23
CA ALA A 176 6.82 -27.43 2.83
C ALA A 176 7.67 -28.18 1.80
N GLU A 177 7.24 -28.33 0.55
CA GLU A 177 8.04 -28.86 -0.55
C GLU A 177 9.13 -27.87 -0.95
N LYS A 178 8.83 -26.57 -0.96
CA LYS A 178 9.79 -25.49 -1.18
C LYS A 178 10.78 -25.40 -0.02
N GLN A 179 10.32 -25.48 1.23
CA GLN A 179 11.16 -25.57 2.43
C GLN A 179 11.99 -26.84 2.42
N LYS A 180 11.44 -28.01 2.06
CA LYS A 180 12.22 -29.24 1.89
C LYS A 180 13.24 -29.13 0.77
N LYS A 181 12.95 -28.42 -0.32
CA LYS A 181 13.88 -28.18 -1.41
C LYS A 181 14.97 -27.19 -0.99
N GLU A 182 14.62 -26.13 -0.26
CA GLU A 182 15.54 -25.17 0.36
C GLU A 182 16.39 -25.82 1.48
N GLU A 183 15.83 -26.76 2.25
CA GLU A 183 16.54 -27.55 3.27
C GLU A 183 17.44 -28.61 2.64
N ALA A 184 16.99 -29.27 1.56
CA ALA A 184 17.81 -30.17 0.78
C ALA A 184 18.96 -29.44 0.08
N GLU A 185 18.75 -28.21 -0.40
CA GLU A 185 19.81 -27.33 -0.92
C GLU A 185 20.74 -26.83 0.19
N LYS A 186 20.25 -26.55 1.41
CA LYS A 186 21.08 -26.21 2.59
C LYS A 186 21.96 -27.36 3.09
N GLN A 187 21.59 -28.61 2.84
CA GLN A 187 22.37 -29.80 3.24
C GLN A 187 23.49 -30.17 2.25
N VAL A 188 23.56 -29.52 1.09
CA VAL A 188 24.68 -29.68 0.15
C VAL A 188 25.78 -28.70 0.55
N GLU A 189 26.94 -29.22 0.97
CA GLU A 189 28.13 -28.38 1.15
C GLU A 189 28.62 -27.86 -0.20
N HIS A 190 28.22 -26.63 -0.53
CA HIS A 190 28.68 -25.91 -1.71
C HIS A 190 30.11 -25.40 -1.54
N ARG A 191 30.88 -25.37 -2.64
CA ARG A 191 32.28 -24.95 -2.63
C ARG A 191 32.38 -23.47 -3.02
N PRO A 192 32.98 -22.60 -2.17
CA PRO A 192 33.22 -21.21 -2.53
C PRO A 192 34.03 -21.09 -3.82
N MET A 193 33.66 -20.12 -4.65
CA MET A 193 34.39 -19.82 -5.88
C MET A 193 35.78 -19.27 -5.55
N GLN A 194 36.79 -19.64 -6.34
CA GLN A 194 38.14 -19.11 -6.18
C GLN A 194 38.19 -17.59 -6.46
N GLY A 195 39.13 -16.88 -5.82
CA GLY A 195 39.32 -15.43 -6.02
C GLY A 195 38.59 -14.53 -5.01
N GLY A 196 38.03 -15.08 -3.94
CA GLY A 196 37.38 -14.29 -2.88
C GLY A 196 35.99 -13.74 -3.24
N LEU A 197 35.37 -14.28 -4.30
CA LEU A 197 34.03 -13.89 -4.74
C LEU A 197 32.96 -14.49 -3.83
N PRO A 198 31.86 -13.77 -3.53
CA PRO A 198 30.77 -14.25 -2.67
C PRO A 198 29.82 -15.19 -3.43
N LEU A 199 30.35 -16.17 -4.16
CA LEU A 199 29.61 -17.08 -5.05
C LEU A 199 29.99 -18.53 -4.78
N TYR A 200 29.05 -19.45 -4.96
CA TYR A 200 29.32 -20.89 -4.91
C TYR A 200 29.69 -21.41 -6.30
N GLY A 201 30.95 -21.80 -6.49
CA GLY A 201 31.50 -22.16 -7.81
C GLY A 201 30.89 -23.44 -8.40
N ASP A 202 30.40 -24.35 -7.56
CA ASP A 202 29.71 -25.58 -7.96
C ASP A 202 28.25 -25.36 -8.38
N THR A 203 27.70 -24.16 -8.15
CA THR A 203 26.32 -23.78 -8.54
C THR A 203 26.24 -23.06 -9.89
N VAL A 204 27.37 -22.90 -10.58
CA VAL A 204 27.42 -22.23 -11.89
C VAL A 204 26.75 -23.11 -12.95
N HIS A 205 25.56 -22.72 -13.37
CA HIS A 205 24.78 -23.45 -14.38
C HIS A 205 24.60 -22.61 -15.64
N GLY A 206 25.40 -22.91 -16.67
CA GLY A 206 25.31 -22.27 -17.97
C GLY A 206 24.01 -22.65 -18.70
N PHE A 207 23.27 -21.65 -19.16
CA PHE A 207 22.01 -21.85 -19.90
C PHE A 207 21.99 -21.17 -21.27
N PHE A 208 23.01 -20.36 -21.60
CA PHE A 208 23.20 -19.76 -22.91
C PHE A 208 24.69 -19.68 -23.25
N GLY A 209 25.06 -19.96 -24.50
CA GLY A 209 26.44 -19.89 -24.96
C GLY A 209 27.36 -21.03 -24.49
N LYS A 210 28.68 -20.78 -24.53
CA LYS A 210 29.70 -21.74 -24.04
C LYS A 210 29.83 -21.70 -22.51
N PRO A 211 30.20 -22.80 -21.84
CA PRO A 211 30.44 -22.81 -20.41
C PRO A 211 31.48 -21.74 -19.99
N ILE A 212 31.12 -20.92 -19.00
CA ILE A 212 32.00 -19.86 -18.48
C ILE A 212 33.03 -20.52 -17.55
N ARG A 213 34.32 -20.36 -17.86
CA ARG A 213 35.44 -20.91 -17.07
C ARG A 213 36.35 -19.83 -16.47
N GLU A 214 36.24 -18.61 -16.95
CA GLU A 214 37.02 -17.47 -16.50
C GLU A 214 36.46 -16.94 -15.17
N LEU A 215 37.35 -16.42 -14.32
CA LEU A 215 36.94 -15.75 -13.10
C LEU A 215 36.33 -14.38 -13.43
N PRO A 216 35.18 -14.02 -12.84
CA PRO A 216 34.60 -12.70 -12.97
C PRO A 216 35.55 -11.58 -12.52
N LYS A 217 35.65 -10.53 -13.34
CA LYS A 217 36.31 -9.27 -13.00
C LYS A 217 35.33 -8.34 -12.24
N PRO A 218 35.76 -7.62 -11.19
CA PRO A 218 34.93 -6.59 -10.55
C PRO A 218 34.51 -5.51 -11.54
N MET A 219 33.24 -5.11 -11.52
CA MET A 219 32.68 -4.18 -12.51
C MET A 219 33.30 -2.78 -12.44
N ASN A 220 33.70 -2.31 -11.26
CA ASN A 220 34.38 -1.02 -11.10
C ASN A 220 35.81 -1.00 -11.70
N GLU A 221 36.41 -2.16 -11.97
CA GLU A 221 37.73 -2.29 -12.60
C GLU A 221 37.65 -2.51 -14.12
N VAL A 222 36.44 -2.63 -14.67
CA VAL A 222 36.23 -2.79 -16.12
C VAL A 222 36.55 -1.49 -16.84
N LYS A 223 37.43 -1.57 -17.84
CA LYS A 223 37.89 -0.45 -18.66
C LYS A 223 37.31 -0.54 -20.06
N THR A 224 37.28 0.59 -20.76
CA THR A 224 36.71 0.69 -22.11
C THR A 224 37.49 -0.09 -23.17
N ASP A 225 38.73 -0.49 -22.88
CA ASP A 225 39.65 -1.25 -23.73
C ASP A 225 39.76 -2.74 -23.38
N ASP A 226 39.05 -3.23 -22.34
CA ASP A 226 39.13 -4.64 -21.92
C ASP A 226 38.58 -5.62 -22.98
N GLY A 227 37.71 -5.16 -23.88
CA GLY A 227 37.14 -5.99 -24.94
C GLY A 227 36.28 -7.13 -24.38
N TYR A 228 36.78 -8.36 -24.40
CA TYR A 228 36.03 -9.54 -23.96
C TYR A 228 36.24 -9.78 -22.46
N ILE A 229 35.15 -9.75 -21.69
CA ILE A 229 35.19 -9.83 -20.23
C ILE A 229 34.19 -10.86 -19.69
N THR A 230 34.46 -11.33 -18.47
CA THR A 230 33.52 -12.11 -17.66
C THR A 230 33.23 -11.34 -16.38
N VAL A 231 31.95 -11.14 -16.06
CA VAL A 231 31.47 -10.45 -14.86
C VAL A 231 30.34 -11.25 -14.20
N TRP A 232 30.00 -10.91 -12.96
CA TRP A 232 28.87 -11.48 -12.24
C TRP A 232 28.02 -10.35 -11.67
N GLY A 233 26.73 -10.59 -11.39
CA GLY A 233 25.94 -9.61 -10.67
C GLY A 233 24.53 -10.07 -10.37
N ASP A 234 23.89 -9.41 -9.41
CA ASP A 234 22.47 -9.55 -9.13
C ASP A 234 21.68 -8.80 -10.21
N VAL A 235 20.64 -9.44 -10.75
CA VAL A 235 19.80 -8.86 -11.81
C VAL A 235 18.90 -7.79 -11.20
N LEU A 236 19.03 -6.55 -11.68
CA LEU A 236 18.28 -5.39 -11.17
C LEU A 236 16.94 -5.22 -11.89
N CYS A 237 16.98 -5.17 -13.22
CA CYS A 237 15.82 -4.99 -14.07
C CYS A 237 16.06 -5.62 -15.45
N SER A 238 14.98 -5.92 -16.19
CA SER A 238 15.07 -6.49 -17.53
C SER A 238 13.95 -5.96 -18.43
N GLU A 239 14.28 -5.66 -19.68
CA GLU A 239 13.35 -5.18 -20.70
C GLU A 239 13.55 -5.97 -22.01
N ALA A 240 12.44 -6.42 -22.60
CA ALA A 240 12.42 -7.07 -23.90
C ALA A 240 11.54 -6.28 -24.87
N ARG A 241 12.06 -5.93 -26.04
CA ARG A 241 11.31 -5.28 -27.12
C ARG A 241 11.37 -6.11 -28.39
N GLU A 242 10.21 -6.31 -29.01
CA GLU A 242 10.15 -6.97 -30.32
C GLU A 242 10.49 -5.97 -31.45
N THR A 243 11.18 -6.46 -32.48
CA THR A 243 11.51 -5.62 -33.64
C THR A 243 10.28 -5.32 -34.50
N LYS A 244 10.25 -4.15 -35.15
CA LYS A 244 9.13 -3.69 -36.01
C LYS A 244 8.72 -4.68 -37.11
N ARG A 245 9.60 -5.60 -37.52
CA ARG A 245 9.35 -6.60 -38.57
C ARG A 245 8.87 -7.96 -38.03
N GLY A 246 8.77 -8.12 -36.71
CA GLY A 246 8.45 -9.37 -36.02
C GLY A 246 9.57 -10.41 -36.08
N GLY A 247 9.64 -11.30 -35.09
CA GLY A 247 10.47 -12.51 -35.14
C GLY A 247 11.87 -12.44 -34.51
N ASN A 248 12.39 -11.23 -34.22
CA ASN A 248 13.57 -11.01 -33.39
C ASN A 248 13.24 -10.10 -32.20
N LYS A 249 13.94 -10.32 -31.08
CA LYS A 249 13.83 -9.52 -29.85
C LYS A 249 15.17 -8.87 -29.49
N ILE A 250 15.09 -7.63 -29.04
CA ILE A 250 16.17 -6.95 -28.34
C ILE A 250 15.88 -7.12 -26.85
N PHE A 251 16.79 -7.79 -26.14
CA PHE A 251 16.68 -8.00 -24.70
C PHE A 251 17.81 -7.26 -24.00
N SER A 252 17.47 -6.44 -23.01
CA SER A 252 18.44 -5.72 -22.18
C SER A 252 18.13 -5.95 -20.71
N PHE A 253 19.15 -6.13 -19.88
CA PHE A 253 18.98 -6.26 -18.43
C PHE A 253 20.19 -5.69 -17.71
N ASN A 254 19.97 -5.16 -16.51
CA ASN A 254 21.01 -4.55 -15.70
C ASN A 254 21.47 -5.53 -14.62
N ILE A 255 22.77 -5.60 -14.39
CA ILE A 255 23.37 -6.41 -13.33
C ILE A 255 24.29 -5.54 -12.46
N SER A 256 24.40 -5.89 -11.17
CA SER A 256 25.34 -5.24 -10.25
C SER A 256 26.07 -6.25 -9.38
N ASP A 257 27.38 -6.10 -9.27
CA ASP A 257 28.21 -6.77 -8.24
C ASP A 257 28.38 -5.91 -6.99
N TYR A 258 27.65 -4.79 -6.93
CA TYR A 258 27.65 -3.75 -5.89
C TYR A 258 28.86 -2.83 -5.87
N THR A 259 29.91 -3.13 -6.64
CA THR A 259 31.03 -2.21 -6.89
C THR A 259 30.71 -1.22 -8.00
N SER A 260 29.96 -1.68 -9.01
CA SER A 260 29.34 -0.88 -10.07
C SER A 260 28.15 -1.67 -10.66
N SER A 261 27.58 -1.18 -11.75
CA SER A 261 26.50 -1.85 -12.49
C SER A 261 26.70 -1.73 -13.99
N MET A 262 26.19 -2.70 -14.75
CA MET A 262 26.36 -2.76 -16.20
C MET A 262 25.07 -3.17 -16.91
N THR A 263 24.83 -2.55 -18.07
CA THR A 263 23.76 -2.95 -19.00
C THR A 263 24.26 -4.12 -19.86
N VAL A 264 23.56 -5.25 -19.80
CA VAL A 264 23.78 -6.41 -20.65
C VAL A 264 22.75 -6.43 -21.77
N LYS A 265 23.19 -6.59 -23.02
CA LYS A 265 22.31 -6.50 -24.19
C LYS A 265 22.48 -7.68 -25.14
N MET A 266 21.36 -8.24 -25.56
CA MET A 266 21.26 -9.39 -26.47
C MET A 266 20.29 -9.07 -27.61
N PHE A 267 20.56 -9.68 -28.76
CA PHE A 267 19.70 -9.56 -29.94
C PHE A 267 19.72 -10.88 -30.70
N ASP A 268 18.56 -11.55 -30.78
CA ASP A 268 18.40 -12.80 -31.50
C ASP A 268 16.92 -13.02 -31.86
N SER A 269 16.65 -14.12 -32.55
CA SER A 269 15.31 -14.62 -32.84
C SER A 269 14.51 -14.93 -31.57
N ASN A 270 13.20 -14.78 -31.65
CA ASN A 270 12.29 -15.01 -30.50
C ASN A 270 12.48 -16.41 -29.89
N LYS A 271 12.73 -17.43 -30.73
CA LYS A 271 12.97 -18.82 -30.29
C LYS A 271 14.15 -18.97 -29.34
N VAL A 272 15.19 -18.15 -29.52
CA VAL A 272 16.39 -18.16 -28.68
C VAL A 272 16.21 -17.24 -27.47
N MET A 273 15.56 -16.09 -27.65
CA MET A 273 15.39 -15.08 -26.60
C MET A 273 14.37 -15.46 -25.54
N ASP A 274 13.25 -16.09 -25.89
CA ASP A 274 12.17 -16.38 -24.93
C ASP A 274 12.62 -17.27 -23.76
N PRO A 275 13.38 -18.37 -23.98
CA PRO A 275 13.94 -19.16 -22.88
C PRO A 275 14.94 -18.38 -22.02
N VAL A 276 15.78 -17.54 -22.65
CA VAL A 276 16.78 -16.71 -21.95
C VAL A 276 16.09 -15.68 -21.06
N ILE A 277 15.08 -14.98 -21.57
CA ILE A 277 14.29 -14.00 -20.83
C ILE A 277 13.64 -14.65 -19.61
N ASN A 278 12.95 -15.77 -19.80
CA ASN A 278 12.31 -16.50 -18.70
C ASN A 278 13.32 -16.94 -17.64
N LYS A 279 14.53 -17.35 -18.05
CA LYS A 279 15.58 -17.77 -17.12
C LYS A 279 16.19 -16.58 -16.36
N ILE A 280 16.43 -15.45 -17.02
CA ILE A 280 16.94 -14.23 -16.38
C ILE A 280 15.91 -13.64 -15.42
N GLN A 281 14.63 -13.57 -15.82
CA GLN A 281 13.56 -13.06 -14.97
C GLN A 281 13.32 -13.91 -13.72
N SER A 282 13.69 -15.20 -13.75
CA SER A 282 13.64 -16.10 -12.60
C SER A 282 14.96 -16.20 -11.83
N ALA A 283 16.07 -15.69 -12.37
CA ALA A 283 17.38 -15.75 -11.74
C ALA A 283 17.62 -14.54 -10.84
N LYS A 284 18.14 -14.76 -9.62
CA LYS A 284 18.58 -13.68 -8.72
C LYS A 284 19.96 -13.14 -9.11
N THR A 285 20.91 -14.05 -9.37
CA THR A 285 22.32 -13.73 -9.65
C THR A 285 22.79 -14.48 -10.89
N VAL A 286 23.55 -13.79 -11.73
CA VAL A 286 24.03 -14.33 -13.02
C VAL A 286 25.51 -14.05 -13.23
N MET A 287 26.15 -14.89 -14.03
CA MET A 287 27.46 -14.66 -14.63
C MET A 287 27.31 -14.44 -16.13
N VAL A 288 27.99 -13.43 -16.64
CA VAL A 288 27.92 -13.00 -18.03
C VAL A 288 29.33 -12.92 -18.58
N SER A 289 29.55 -13.59 -19.72
CA SER A 289 30.80 -13.48 -20.48
C SER A 289 30.48 -12.96 -21.87
N GLY A 290 31.20 -11.95 -22.34
CA GLY A 290 30.86 -11.25 -23.57
C GLY A 290 31.76 -10.07 -23.92
N MET A 291 31.43 -9.42 -25.03
CA MET A 291 32.17 -8.26 -25.53
C MET A 291 31.64 -6.97 -24.90
N TYR A 292 32.49 -6.23 -24.18
CA TYR A 292 32.22 -4.89 -23.68
C TYR A 292 32.57 -3.86 -24.74
N GLN A 293 31.57 -3.15 -25.25
CA GLN A 293 31.74 -2.22 -26.37
C GLN A 293 30.73 -1.07 -26.32
N TYR A 294 31.06 0.04 -26.98
CA TYR A 294 30.16 1.19 -27.09
C TYR A 294 28.97 0.90 -28.01
N ASP A 295 27.76 1.14 -27.53
CA ASP A 295 26.52 1.03 -28.29
C ASP A 295 26.01 2.42 -28.66
N ASN A 296 26.14 2.77 -29.95
CA ASN A 296 25.74 4.09 -30.47
C ASN A 296 24.25 4.42 -30.27
N TYR A 297 23.39 3.40 -30.17
CA TYR A 297 21.95 3.61 -29.96
C TYR A 297 21.65 3.87 -28.48
N ALA A 298 22.30 3.15 -27.58
CA ALA A 298 22.17 3.39 -26.14
C ALA A 298 22.95 4.63 -25.67
N GLY A 299 23.98 5.04 -26.42
CA GLY A 299 24.88 6.12 -26.06
C GLY A 299 25.75 5.80 -24.84
N GLU A 300 26.08 4.51 -24.64
CA GLU A 300 26.89 4.03 -23.52
C GLU A 300 27.64 2.74 -23.88
N TYR A 301 28.61 2.35 -23.06
CA TYR A 301 29.23 1.02 -23.15
C TYR A 301 28.28 -0.04 -22.57
N VAL A 302 28.08 -1.13 -23.31
CA VAL A 302 27.23 -2.25 -22.90
C VAL A 302 27.98 -3.57 -23.03
N LEU A 303 27.60 -4.56 -22.22
CA LEU A 303 28.10 -5.92 -22.33
C LEU A 303 27.22 -6.72 -23.29
N ARG A 304 27.76 -7.08 -24.46
CA ARG A 304 27.10 -8.00 -25.40
C ARG A 304 27.35 -9.44 -24.96
N ALA A 305 26.35 -10.06 -24.36
CA ALA A 305 26.50 -11.40 -23.78
C ALA A 305 26.69 -12.47 -24.88
N ASN A 306 27.77 -13.24 -24.75
CA ASN A 306 28.05 -14.43 -25.55
C ASN A 306 27.70 -15.71 -24.77
N SER A 307 27.85 -15.68 -23.45
CA SER A 307 27.49 -16.76 -22.53
C SER A 307 26.82 -16.23 -21.28
N LEU A 308 25.83 -16.98 -20.78
CA LEU A 308 25.14 -16.70 -19.51
C LEU A 308 25.07 -17.96 -18.65
N ALA A 309 25.27 -17.77 -17.35
CA ALA A 309 25.07 -18.79 -16.33
C ALA A 309 24.31 -18.21 -15.13
N THR A 310 23.48 -19.01 -14.48
CA THR A 310 22.99 -18.70 -13.14
C THR A 310 24.01 -19.16 -12.11
N VAL A 311 24.14 -18.44 -11.00
CA VAL A 311 25.02 -18.81 -9.90
C VAL A 311 24.35 -18.47 -8.58
N THR A 312 24.59 -19.26 -7.54
CA THR A 312 24.08 -18.97 -6.20
C THR A 312 25.08 -18.09 -5.46
N LYS A 313 24.59 -16.94 -4.99
CA LYS A 313 25.35 -16.02 -4.15
C LYS A 313 25.38 -16.49 -2.70
N MET A 314 26.53 -16.37 -2.06
CA MET A 314 26.69 -16.62 -0.64
C MET A 314 25.93 -15.55 0.14
N GLU A 315 24.99 -15.99 0.98
CA GLU A 315 24.27 -15.09 1.87
C GLU A 315 25.05 -14.90 3.17
N LYS A 316 25.10 -13.65 3.65
CA LYS A 316 25.68 -13.34 4.95
C LYS A 316 24.78 -13.90 6.05
N MET A 317 25.31 -14.84 6.85
CA MET A 317 24.60 -15.46 7.97
C MET A 317 25.32 -15.15 9.29
N ASP A 318 24.55 -14.98 10.35
CA ASP A 318 25.07 -14.96 11.71
C ASP A 318 25.34 -16.41 12.14
N THR A 319 26.60 -16.76 12.40
CA THR A 319 27.02 -18.12 12.76
C THR A 319 27.34 -18.29 14.25
N ALA A 320 27.16 -17.26 15.08
CA ALA A 320 27.40 -17.36 16.52
C ALA A 320 26.47 -18.40 17.18
N PRO A 321 26.91 -19.18 18.18
CA PRO A 321 26.03 -20.13 18.86
C PRO A 321 24.93 -19.44 19.67
N GLU A 322 25.28 -18.34 20.34
CA GLU A 322 24.35 -17.46 21.06
C GLU A 322 24.23 -16.14 20.30
N LYS A 323 23.00 -15.65 20.13
CA LYS A 323 22.71 -14.48 19.27
C LYS A 323 22.56 -13.20 20.07
N ARG A 324 23.07 -12.09 19.54
CA ARG A 324 22.81 -10.76 20.07
C ARG A 324 21.37 -10.31 19.81
N VAL A 325 20.97 -9.22 20.47
CA VAL A 325 19.78 -8.42 20.14
C VAL A 325 20.25 -7.01 19.83
N GLU A 326 19.83 -6.47 18.68
CA GLU A 326 20.08 -5.06 18.36
C GLU A 326 19.03 -4.17 19.05
N LEU A 327 19.51 -3.17 19.80
CA LEU A 327 18.69 -2.25 20.59
C LEU A 327 18.65 -0.83 20.02
N HIS A 328 19.51 -0.52 19.04
CA HIS A 328 19.62 0.82 18.44
C HIS A 328 19.66 0.68 16.91
N MET A 329 18.54 0.98 16.25
CA MET A 329 18.36 0.76 14.82
C MET A 329 17.40 1.77 14.20
N HIS A 330 17.86 2.38 13.11
CA HIS A 330 17.16 3.33 12.28
C HIS A 330 16.68 2.70 10.98
N THR A 331 15.53 3.14 10.54
CA THR A 331 14.88 2.72 9.30
C THR A 331 14.85 3.86 8.30
N SER A 332 14.41 3.59 7.07
CA SER A 332 14.15 4.61 6.05
C SER A 332 13.20 5.74 6.49
N LEU A 333 12.57 5.64 7.67
CA LEU A 333 11.71 6.67 8.26
C LEU A 333 12.43 7.59 9.26
N SER A 334 13.70 7.34 9.57
CA SER A 334 14.62 8.36 10.10
C SER A 334 14.96 9.36 9.00
N GLU A 335 14.35 10.56 9.11
CA GLU A 335 14.28 11.55 8.03
C GLU A 335 15.64 11.91 7.43
N MET A 336 15.79 11.62 6.13
CA MET A 336 16.99 11.90 5.34
C MET A 336 18.28 11.42 6.03
N ASP A 337 18.26 10.20 6.58
CA ASP A 337 19.41 9.61 7.28
C ASP A 337 19.60 8.11 6.98
N ALA A 338 18.71 7.26 7.47
CA ALA A 338 18.79 5.82 7.27
C ALA A 338 18.08 5.37 5.99
N ILE A 339 18.49 4.20 5.48
CA ILE A 339 18.20 3.76 4.10
C ILE A 339 17.26 2.55 4.08
N SER A 340 17.45 1.61 4.98
CA SER A 340 16.79 0.30 4.90
C SER A 340 15.36 0.33 5.44
N SER A 341 14.44 -0.33 4.74
CA SER A 341 13.04 -0.39 5.18
C SER A 341 12.89 -1.19 6.48
N PRO A 342 11.90 -0.85 7.33
CA PRO A 342 11.60 -1.58 8.56
C PRO A 342 11.46 -3.10 8.31
N THR A 343 10.71 -3.47 7.25
CA THR A 343 10.53 -4.88 6.88
C THR A 343 11.85 -5.62 6.60
N SER A 344 12.79 -4.97 5.90
CA SER A 344 14.05 -5.62 5.51
C SER A 344 14.94 -5.92 6.71
N LEU A 345 15.00 -5.00 7.67
CA LEU A 345 15.78 -5.12 8.91
C LEU A 345 15.23 -6.23 9.81
N VAL A 346 13.91 -6.23 10.04
CA VAL A 346 13.24 -7.26 10.86
C VAL A 346 13.42 -8.66 10.27
N LYS A 347 13.23 -8.80 8.95
CA LYS A 347 13.45 -10.09 8.27
C LYS A 347 14.90 -10.56 8.36
N ARG A 348 15.87 -9.64 8.34
CA ARG A 348 17.29 -9.98 8.50
C ARG A 348 17.59 -10.51 9.90
N ALA A 349 17.09 -9.83 10.93
CA ALA A 349 17.26 -10.28 12.31
C ALA A 349 16.63 -11.67 12.55
N ALA A 350 15.41 -11.89 12.05
CA ALA A 350 14.75 -13.20 12.13
C ALA A 350 15.55 -14.29 11.40
N LYS A 351 16.05 -13.99 10.19
CA LYS A 351 16.88 -14.93 9.42
C LYS A 351 18.20 -15.26 10.11
N TRP A 352 18.76 -14.33 10.87
CA TRP A 352 19.96 -14.53 11.69
C TRP A 352 19.69 -15.22 13.03
N GLY A 353 18.43 -15.52 13.34
CA GLY A 353 18.03 -16.21 14.57
C GLY A 353 18.09 -15.32 15.82
N HIS A 354 18.10 -13.99 15.64
CA HIS A 354 18.02 -13.06 16.78
C HIS A 354 16.64 -13.23 17.43
N LYS A 355 16.57 -13.29 18.77
CA LYS A 355 15.30 -13.49 19.48
C LYS A 355 14.37 -12.27 19.40
N ALA A 356 14.96 -11.09 19.29
CA ALA A 356 14.26 -9.81 19.25
C ALA A 356 15.05 -8.79 18.42
N VAL A 357 14.39 -7.71 18.01
CA VAL A 357 15.01 -6.56 17.33
C VAL A 357 14.30 -5.26 17.72
N ALA A 358 15.05 -4.21 18.04
CA ALA A 358 14.49 -2.89 18.31
C ALA A 358 14.40 -2.04 17.03
N ILE A 359 13.45 -1.11 17.03
CA ILE A 359 13.35 -0.03 16.04
C ILE A 359 13.27 1.29 16.82
N THR A 360 14.24 2.18 16.59
CA THR A 360 14.48 3.40 17.38
C THR A 360 14.73 4.60 16.47
N ASP A 361 13.80 4.89 15.57
CA ASP A 361 13.93 6.00 14.63
C ASP A 361 14.04 7.38 15.32
N HIS A 362 14.69 8.34 14.64
CA HIS A 362 14.94 9.68 15.17
C HIS A 362 13.65 10.50 15.36
N GLY A 363 13.29 10.71 16.62
CA GLY A 363 12.18 11.58 17.06
C GLY A 363 10.80 11.12 16.61
N VAL A 364 10.70 9.91 16.04
CA VAL A 364 9.48 9.39 15.41
C VAL A 364 9.33 7.90 15.64
N VAL A 365 8.08 7.43 15.59
CA VAL A 365 7.71 6.00 15.69
C VAL A 365 7.05 5.45 14.42
N GLN A 366 7.13 6.18 13.31
CA GLN A 366 6.40 5.89 12.07
C GLN A 366 6.67 4.49 11.47
N ALA A 367 7.82 3.88 11.78
CA ALA A 367 8.18 2.54 11.31
C ALA A 367 7.49 1.41 12.06
N LEU A 368 6.99 1.66 13.28
CA LEU A 368 6.52 0.59 14.16
C LEU A 368 5.37 -0.23 13.57
N PRO A 369 4.35 0.35 12.89
CA PRO A 369 3.28 -0.45 12.28
C PRO A 369 3.81 -1.43 11.22
N GLU A 370 4.68 -0.98 10.32
CA GLU A 370 5.30 -1.83 9.30
C GLU A 370 6.19 -2.90 9.94
N ALA A 371 7.04 -2.49 10.89
CA ALA A 371 7.92 -3.39 11.61
C ALA A 371 7.14 -4.46 12.38
N CYS A 372 6.02 -4.10 13.02
CA CYS A 372 5.19 -5.04 13.78
C CYS A 372 4.56 -6.09 12.87
N LYS A 373 4.06 -5.68 11.70
CA LYS A 373 3.55 -6.61 10.68
C LYS A 373 4.64 -7.56 10.19
N ALA A 374 5.84 -7.05 9.92
CA ALA A 374 6.98 -7.87 9.50
C ALA A 374 7.42 -8.84 10.61
N ALA A 375 7.45 -8.39 11.86
CA ALA A 375 7.86 -9.17 13.03
C ALA A 375 6.90 -10.33 13.31
N LYS A 376 5.59 -10.06 13.30
CA LYS A 376 4.54 -11.09 13.39
C LYS A 376 4.67 -12.13 12.28
N SER A 377 4.89 -11.69 11.04
CA SER A 377 5.07 -12.61 9.91
C SER A 377 6.35 -13.44 9.98
N ALA A 378 7.41 -12.93 10.62
CA ALA A 378 8.70 -13.60 10.72
C ALA A 378 8.89 -14.37 12.03
N GLY A 379 7.96 -14.26 12.98
CA GLY A 379 8.04 -14.93 14.28
C GLY A 379 9.13 -14.39 15.22
N ILE A 380 9.47 -13.10 15.11
CA ILE A 380 10.47 -12.44 15.96
C ILE A 380 9.82 -11.38 16.85
N LYS A 381 10.32 -11.19 18.07
CA LYS A 381 9.86 -10.14 18.98
C LYS A 381 10.34 -8.76 18.51
N LEU A 382 9.41 -7.82 18.35
CA LEU A 382 9.73 -6.42 18.06
C LEU A 382 9.82 -5.63 19.37
N LEU A 383 10.92 -4.90 19.56
CA LEU A 383 11.06 -3.94 20.65
C LEU A 383 10.72 -2.55 20.10
N CYS A 384 9.53 -2.07 20.44
CA CYS A 384 9.04 -0.79 19.94
C CYS A 384 9.74 0.37 20.66
N GLY A 385 10.41 1.25 19.93
CA GLY A 385 11.18 2.33 20.51
C GLY A 385 11.29 3.58 19.64
N MET A 386 12.14 4.50 20.09
CA MET A 386 12.47 5.76 19.43
C MET A 386 13.81 6.27 19.96
N GLU A 387 14.62 6.91 19.11
CA GLU A 387 15.70 7.77 19.58
C GLU A 387 15.22 9.22 19.63
N GLY A 388 15.08 9.79 20.84
CA GLY A 388 14.62 11.16 21.02
C GLY A 388 15.74 12.19 21.17
N TYR A 389 15.34 13.46 21.22
CA TYR A 389 16.23 14.59 21.47
C TYR A 389 15.93 15.22 22.84
N LEU A 390 16.71 14.84 23.84
CA LEU A 390 16.58 15.30 25.22
C LEU A 390 17.10 16.74 25.38
N VAL A 391 16.37 17.57 26.11
CA VAL A 391 16.83 18.87 26.62
C VAL A 391 16.68 18.89 28.14
N ASP A 392 17.72 19.38 28.82
CA ASP A 392 17.68 19.63 30.26
C ASP A 392 17.03 20.99 30.53
N ASP A 393 15.70 20.98 30.56
CA ASP A 393 14.87 22.17 30.75
C ASP A 393 14.94 22.74 32.19
N GLU A 394 15.39 21.94 33.17
CA GLU A 394 15.66 22.44 34.52
C GLU A 394 16.88 23.37 34.50
N LYS A 395 17.89 23.05 33.68
CA LYS A 395 19.07 23.89 33.48
C LYS A 395 18.83 25.03 32.48
N TYR A 396 17.97 24.82 31.50
CA TYR A 396 17.66 25.78 30.43
C TYR A 396 16.14 26.03 30.32
N PRO A 397 15.49 26.68 31.30
CA PRO A 397 14.03 26.83 31.32
C PRO A 397 13.46 27.67 30.18
N ASP A 398 14.26 28.57 29.60
CA ASP A 398 13.88 29.44 28.47
C ASP A 398 14.40 28.92 27.11
N PHE A 399 14.73 27.63 27.01
CA PHE A 399 15.35 27.07 25.81
C PHE A 399 14.53 27.32 24.52
N MET A 400 13.21 27.50 24.62
CA MET A 400 12.34 27.81 23.46
C MET A 400 12.62 29.19 22.85
N ASN A 401 13.06 30.17 23.62
CA ASN A 401 13.43 31.49 23.11
C ASN A 401 14.95 31.63 22.80
N MET A 402 15.76 30.69 23.27
CA MET A 402 17.21 30.66 23.02
C MET A 402 17.57 30.21 21.58
N LYS A 403 18.76 30.57 21.10
CA LYS A 403 19.25 30.01 19.82
C LYS A 403 19.73 28.58 20.07
N LEU A 404 19.63 27.72 19.04
CA LEU A 404 20.00 26.29 19.14
C LEU A 404 21.44 26.01 19.58
N LYS A 405 22.34 26.98 19.45
CA LYS A 405 23.74 26.87 19.87
C LYS A 405 23.97 27.22 21.34
N ASP A 406 22.98 27.81 22.00
CA ASP A 406 23.11 28.35 23.36
C ASP A 406 22.70 27.34 24.44
N PHE A 407 22.16 26.17 24.05
CA PHE A 407 21.83 25.07 24.94
C PHE A 407 22.11 23.72 24.23
N PRO A 408 22.56 22.69 24.97
CA PRO A 408 22.79 21.38 24.42
C PRO A 408 21.48 20.60 24.25
N ARG A 409 21.52 19.64 23.33
CA ARG A 409 20.49 18.62 23.14
C ARG A 409 21.20 17.29 22.96
N TYR A 410 20.64 16.25 23.57
CA TYR A 410 21.29 14.94 23.62
C TYR A 410 20.40 13.89 22.99
N HIS A 411 21.02 12.88 22.39
CA HIS A 411 20.28 11.69 21.99
C HIS A 411 19.93 10.85 23.23
N ILE A 412 18.81 10.14 23.15
CA ILE A 412 18.28 9.30 24.22
C ILE A 412 17.45 8.17 23.60
N ILE A 413 17.66 6.92 24.03
CA ILE A 413 16.87 5.79 23.50
C ILE A 413 15.69 5.51 24.42
N PHE A 414 14.53 5.31 23.83
CA PHE A 414 13.32 4.86 24.50
C PHE A 414 12.93 3.48 23.96
N LEU A 415 12.67 2.53 24.86
CA LEU A 415 12.06 1.24 24.53
C LEU A 415 10.77 1.10 25.35
N ILE A 416 9.66 0.82 24.68
CA ILE A 416 8.37 0.59 25.34
C ILE A 416 8.45 -0.75 26.06
N ARG A 417 8.27 -0.73 27.39
CA ARG A 417 8.32 -1.92 28.25
C ARG A 417 6.96 -2.58 28.42
N THR A 418 5.89 -1.79 28.49
CA THR A 418 4.51 -2.26 28.73
C THR A 418 3.55 -1.55 27.80
N LEU A 419 2.35 -2.13 27.60
CA LEU A 419 1.31 -1.51 26.78
C LEU A 419 0.89 -0.11 27.28
N ALA A 420 0.87 0.11 28.60
CA ALA A 420 0.60 1.42 29.18
C ALA A 420 1.72 2.44 28.86
N GLY A 421 2.98 1.98 28.88
CA GLY A 421 4.14 2.81 28.51
C GLY A 421 4.12 3.29 27.06
N ARG A 422 3.43 2.58 26.15
CA ARG A 422 3.21 3.04 24.77
C ARG A 422 2.54 4.41 24.74
N LYS A 423 1.43 4.55 25.46
CA LYS A 423 0.66 5.80 25.53
C LYS A 423 1.51 6.93 26.14
N VAL A 424 2.30 6.62 27.17
CA VAL A 424 3.23 7.59 27.78
C VAL A 424 4.23 8.10 26.75
N LEU A 425 4.86 7.21 25.98
CA LEU A 425 5.80 7.61 24.94
C LEU A 425 5.11 8.44 23.84
N TYR A 426 3.92 8.03 23.41
CA TYR A 426 3.17 8.76 22.37
C TYR A 426 2.81 10.18 22.82
N LYS A 427 2.49 10.39 24.10
CA LYS A 427 2.27 11.75 24.66
C LYS A 427 3.52 12.61 24.61
N HIS A 428 4.69 12.05 24.93
CA HIS A 428 5.97 12.77 24.80
C HIS A 428 6.27 13.12 23.34
N ILE A 429 5.99 12.20 22.41
CA ILE A 429 6.15 12.44 20.97
C ILE A 429 5.21 13.55 20.49
N SER A 430 3.93 13.51 20.87
CA SER A 430 2.95 14.56 20.56
C SER A 430 3.43 15.94 21.04
N LYS A 431 3.79 16.06 22.32
CA LYS A 431 4.26 17.33 22.91
C LYS A 431 5.54 17.84 22.26
N SER A 432 6.50 16.95 21.99
CA SER A 432 7.75 17.33 21.34
C SER A 432 7.56 17.83 19.90
N ASN A 433 6.55 17.35 19.18
CA ASN A 433 6.21 17.79 17.82
C ASN A 433 5.30 19.04 17.78
N ILE A 434 4.58 19.34 18.86
CA ILE A 434 3.58 20.43 18.91
C ILE A 434 4.06 21.62 19.75
N GLU A 435 4.53 21.36 20.96
CA GLU A 435 4.88 22.40 21.95
C GLU A 435 6.37 22.73 21.92
N TYR A 436 7.23 21.70 21.87
CA TYR A 436 8.68 21.83 22.05
C TYR A 436 9.48 21.62 20.77
N PHE A 437 8.84 21.78 19.61
CA PHE A 437 9.50 21.64 18.32
C PHE A 437 10.33 22.88 17.97
N LYS A 438 11.56 22.66 17.49
CA LYS A 438 12.40 23.71 16.88
C LYS A 438 12.83 23.33 15.47
N ASN A 439 14.02 22.75 15.34
CA ASN A 439 14.47 22.08 14.12
C ASN A 439 14.35 20.55 14.25
N ARG A 440 14.10 20.07 15.48
CA ARG A 440 13.89 18.68 15.87
C ARG A 440 12.84 18.66 17.01
N PRO A 441 12.11 17.55 17.21
CA PRO A 441 11.17 17.42 18.33
C PRO A 441 11.94 17.21 19.64
N LEU A 442 11.88 18.17 20.56
CA LEU A 442 12.64 18.12 21.82
C LEU A 442 11.78 17.52 22.95
N ILE A 443 12.40 16.66 23.76
CA ILE A 443 11.78 16.01 24.92
C ILE A 443 12.40 16.59 26.19
N LEU A 444 11.57 17.00 27.13
CA LEU A 444 12.00 17.62 28.38
C LEU A 444 12.46 16.56 29.38
N LYS A 445 13.60 16.81 30.03
CA LYS A 445 14.13 15.93 31.08
C LYS A 445 13.22 15.94 32.31
N SER A 446 12.61 17.08 32.66
CA SER A 446 11.63 17.18 33.74
C SER A 446 10.38 16.33 33.47
N ALA A 447 9.83 16.37 32.25
CA ALA A 447 8.65 15.61 31.86
C ALA A 447 8.87 14.09 31.92
N LEU A 448 10.07 13.63 31.60
CA LEU A 448 10.44 12.22 31.74
C LEU A 448 10.56 11.80 33.21
N LYS A 449 11.04 12.67 34.11
CA LYS A 449 11.08 12.36 35.56
C LYS A 449 9.67 12.19 36.13
N GLU A 450 8.72 13.00 35.65
CA GLU A 450 7.32 12.95 36.10
C GLU A 450 6.56 11.76 35.50
N HIS A 451 6.81 11.45 34.23
CA HIS A 451 6.04 10.47 33.47
C HIS A 451 6.93 9.59 32.57
N ARG A 452 7.55 8.55 33.15
CA ARG A 452 8.32 7.51 32.40
C ARG A 452 7.85 6.07 32.65
N ASP A 453 6.72 5.88 33.33
CA ASP A 453 6.23 4.55 33.68
C ASP A 453 6.03 3.69 32.43
N GLY A 454 6.55 2.46 32.47
CA GLY A 454 6.44 1.51 31.37
C GLY A 454 7.36 1.79 30.17
N ILE A 455 8.37 2.66 30.31
CA ILE A 455 9.40 2.92 29.30
C ILE A 455 10.79 2.65 29.90
N ILE A 456 11.68 2.05 29.12
CA ILE A 456 13.11 1.86 29.44
C ILE A 456 13.91 2.91 28.66
N ILE A 457 14.88 3.54 29.32
CA ILE A 457 15.69 4.63 28.77
C ILE A 457 17.17 4.24 28.68
N GLY A 458 17.75 4.33 27.49
CA GLY A 458 19.17 4.12 27.21
C GLY A 458 19.97 5.41 27.03
N SER A 459 21.27 5.38 27.35
CA SER A 459 22.16 6.55 27.26
C SER A 459 22.53 6.99 25.83
N ALA A 460 22.14 6.21 24.81
CA ALA A 460 22.32 6.46 23.38
C ALA A 460 23.80 6.54 22.91
N CYS A 461 23.99 7.08 21.71
CA CYS A 461 25.24 7.13 20.95
C CYS A 461 26.21 8.22 21.45
N GLU A 462 27.15 8.63 20.59
CA GLU A 462 28.11 9.67 20.91
C GLU A 462 27.48 11.05 21.09
N GLN A 463 26.28 11.30 20.57
CA GLN A 463 25.48 12.48 20.88
C GLN A 463 24.69 12.35 22.21
N GLY A 464 24.80 11.22 22.91
CA GLY A 464 24.18 11.01 24.21
C GLY A 464 24.80 11.87 25.32
N GLU A 465 24.02 12.16 26.36
CA GLU A 465 24.44 13.08 27.45
C GLU A 465 25.69 12.56 28.17
N LEU A 466 25.74 11.26 28.46
CA LEU A 466 26.86 10.64 29.17
C LEU A 466 28.15 10.65 28.33
N TYR A 467 28.05 10.27 27.06
CA TYR A 467 29.21 10.24 26.15
C TYR A 467 29.78 11.65 25.95
N GLN A 468 28.91 12.65 25.70
CA GLN A 468 29.31 14.04 25.58
C GLN A 468 29.93 14.58 26.89
N ALA A 469 29.42 14.19 28.05
CA ALA A 469 30.02 14.58 29.33
C ALA A 469 31.44 14.04 29.53
N ILE A 470 31.73 12.81 29.06
CA ILE A 470 33.08 12.25 29.06
C ILE A 470 34.00 13.06 28.15
N LEU A 471 33.57 13.37 26.91
CA LEU A 471 34.35 14.20 25.99
C LEU A 471 34.63 15.61 26.53
N HIS A 472 33.70 16.17 27.29
CA HIS A 472 33.87 17.46 27.97
C HIS A 472 34.71 17.40 29.25
N GLY A 473 35.27 16.24 29.61
CA GLY A 473 36.12 16.07 30.79
C GLY A 473 35.40 16.35 32.10
N LYS A 474 34.11 16.01 32.19
CA LYS A 474 33.33 16.15 33.42
C LYS A 474 33.84 15.23 34.52
N SER A 475 33.60 15.62 35.77
CA SER A 475 34.06 14.86 36.94
C SER A 475 33.33 13.52 37.08
N ASP A 476 33.97 12.52 37.70
CA ASP A 476 33.37 11.20 37.91
C ASP A 476 32.02 11.28 38.66
N GLU A 477 31.89 12.20 39.62
CA GLU A 477 30.63 12.44 40.34
C GLU A 477 29.51 12.97 39.42
N GLU A 478 29.84 13.87 38.49
CA GLU A 478 28.88 14.35 37.49
C GLU A 478 28.50 13.24 36.50
N LEU A 479 29.48 12.43 36.06
CA LEU A 479 29.23 11.31 35.15
C LEU A 479 28.29 10.27 35.79
N GLU A 480 28.52 9.94 37.06
CA GLU A 480 27.66 9.02 37.82
C GLU A 480 26.24 9.58 37.97
N LYS A 481 26.10 10.88 38.26
CA LYS A 481 24.79 11.54 38.35
C LYS A 481 24.03 11.52 37.02
N ILE A 482 24.74 11.72 35.89
CA ILE A 482 24.14 11.63 34.56
C ILE A 482 23.71 10.20 34.27
N ALA A 483 24.60 9.23 34.50
CA ALA A 483 24.35 7.82 34.26
C ALA A 483 23.20 7.27 35.11
N ASP A 484 22.99 7.78 36.34
CA ASP A 484 21.91 7.36 37.25
C ASP A 484 20.51 7.51 36.63
N PHE A 485 20.31 8.50 35.76
CA PHE A 485 19.04 8.78 35.10
C PHE A 485 18.59 7.66 34.13
N TYR A 486 19.54 6.92 33.55
CA TYR A 486 19.29 5.92 32.51
C TYR A 486 19.08 4.51 33.10
N ASP A 487 18.28 3.67 32.47
CA ASP A 487 18.07 2.28 32.90
C ASP A 487 19.21 1.37 32.45
N TYR A 488 19.82 1.68 31.30
CA TYR A 488 21.00 0.99 30.78
C TYR A 488 21.92 1.99 30.04
N LEU A 489 23.19 1.62 29.91
CA LEU A 489 24.21 2.45 29.27
C LEU A 489 24.67 1.81 27.95
N GLU A 490 24.85 2.62 26.92
CA GLU A 490 25.28 2.18 25.59
C GLU A 490 26.77 2.43 25.34
N ILE A 491 27.39 1.48 24.66
CA ILE A 491 28.71 1.60 24.04
C ILE A 491 28.60 1.17 22.57
N GLN A 492 29.44 1.75 21.71
CA GLN A 492 29.40 1.51 20.26
C GLN A 492 30.77 1.05 19.72
N PRO A 493 30.79 0.34 18.58
CA PRO A 493 32.04 -0.02 17.92
C PRO A 493 32.86 1.23 17.57
N ASN A 494 34.18 1.13 17.67
CA ASN A 494 35.08 2.26 17.35
C ASN A 494 34.86 2.80 15.94
N GLY A 495 34.47 1.94 15.00
CA GLY A 495 34.13 2.34 13.63
C GLY A 495 33.05 3.43 13.56
N ASN A 496 32.06 3.41 14.46
CA ASN A 496 30.99 4.41 14.53
C ASN A 496 31.56 5.79 14.88
N ASN A 497 32.55 5.82 15.79
CA ASN A 497 33.16 7.03 16.33
C ASN A 497 34.50 7.42 15.69
N ALA A 498 34.94 6.68 14.67
CA ALA A 498 36.22 6.91 13.98
C ALA A 498 36.31 8.29 13.30
N PHE A 499 35.19 9.00 13.13
CA PHE A 499 35.20 10.38 12.64
C PHE A 499 35.85 11.36 13.63
N MET A 500 35.85 11.05 14.92
CA MET A 500 36.49 11.88 15.96
C MET A 500 38.01 11.94 15.77
N LEU A 501 38.63 10.83 15.37
CA LEU A 501 40.08 10.73 15.10
C LEU A 501 40.57 11.65 13.97
N ARG A 502 39.66 12.05 13.08
CA ARG A 502 39.94 12.91 11.91
C ARG A 502 39.31 14.30 12.03
N SER A 503 38.75 14.63 13.18
CA SER A 503 38.03 15.87 13.41
C SER A 503 38.94 16.96 13.97
N ASN A 504 38.82 18.19 13.46
CA ASN A 504 39.54 19.36 13.98
C ASN A 504 38.76 20.11 15.08
N LYS A 505 37.71 19.51 15.65
CA LYS A 505 36.92 20.13 16.71
C LYS A 505 37.66 20.02 18.05
N GLU A 506 37.69 21.11 18.81
CA GLU A 506 38.36 21.19 20.13
C GLU A 506 37.91 20.06 21.08
N ILE A 507 36.62 19.72 21.08
CA ILE A 507 36.04 18.63 21.88
C ILE A 507 36.62 17.23 21.55
N HIS A 508 37.26 17.06 20.39
CA HIS A 508 37.87 15.80 19.97
C HIS A 508 39.40 15.77 20.10
N GLU A 509 40.05 16.84 20.58
CA GLU A 509 41.53 16.93 20.65
C GLU A 509 42.21 15.85 21.51
N GLN A 510 41.43 15.26 22.43
CA GLN A 510 41.88 14.17 23.29
C GLN A 510 41.78 12.79 22.62
N ILE A 511 41.16 12.68 21.44
CA ILE A 511 40.96 11.43 20.70
C ILE A 511 41.97 11.36 19.56
N ARG A 512 43.10 10.70 19.81
CA ARG A 512 44.25 10.67 18.90
C ARG A 512 44.48 9.29 18.28
N GLU A 513 44.13 8.25 19.01
CA GLU A 513 44.25 6.87 18.58
C GLU A 513 43.01 6.06 18.94
N GLU A 514 42.88 4.87 18.34
CA GLU A 514 41.75 4.00 18.59
C GLU A 514 41.61 3.59 20.06
N GLU A 515 42.72 3.56 20.81
CA GLU A 515 42.71 3.25 22.23
C GLU A 515 42.00 4.33 23.07
N ASP A 516 41.95 5.59 22.62
CA ASP A 516 41.18 6.64 23.29
C ASP A 516 39.67 6.36 23.21
N LEU A 517 39.19 5.82 22.08
CA LEU A 517 37.80 5.38 21.92
C LEU A 517 37.51 4.16 22.81
N ASN A 518 38.43 3.20 22.88
CA ASN A 518 38.33 2.07 23.81
C ASN A 518 38.24 2.55 25.27
N ASN A 519 38.99 3.60 25.63
CA ASN A 519 38.98 4.16 26.98
C ASN A 519 37.64 4.81 27.35
N ILE A 520 36.96 5.47 26.39
CA ILE A 520 35.60 5.98 26.62
C ILE A 520 34.64 4.82 26.90
N ASN A 521 34.66 3.78 26.06
CA ASN A 521 33.82 2.60 26.24
C ASN A 521 34.08 1.91 27.58
N ARG A 522 35.35 1.74 27.99
CA ARG A 522 35.73 1.21 29.31
C ARG A 522 35.26 2.10 30.45
N LYS A 523 35.28 3.43 30.27
CA LYS A 523 34.81 4.37 31.29
C LYS A 523 33.30 4.26 31.51
N ILE A 524 32.51 4.16 30.43
CA ILE A 524 31.06 3.94 30.50
C ILE A 524 30.77 2.60 31.20
N LEU A 525 31.47 1.54 30.80
CA LEU A 525 31.34 0.21 31.41
C LEU A 525 31.64 0.24 32.93
N ALA A 526 32.72 0.92 33.33
CA ALA A 526 33.09 1.05 34.74
C ALA A 526 32.06 1.85 35.57
N ILE A 527 31.44 2.87 34.98
CA ILE A 527 30.34 3.62 35.62
C ILE A 527 29.11 2.73 35.77
N GLY A 528 28.77 1.96 34.73
CA GLY A 528 27.70 0.96 34.76
C GLY A 528 27.89 -0.04 35.90
N ASP A 529 29.08 -0.62 36.01
CA ASP A 529 29.44 -1.56 37.09
C ASP A 529 29.27 -0.93 38.48
N LYS A 530 29.72 0.32 38.65
CA LYS A 530 29.64 1.04 39.93
C LYS A 530 28.20 1.32 40.37
N LEU A 531 27.33 1.63 39.41
CA LEU A 531 25.91 1.93 39.64
C LEU A 531 25.00 0.71 39.59
N GLY A 532 25.53 -0.48 39.24
CA GLY A 532 24.74 -1.69 39.05
C GLY A 532 23.83 -1.64 37.82
N LYS A 533 24.20 -0.87 36.79
CA LYS A 533 23.44 -0.73 35.54
C LYS A 533 24.04 -1.61 34.44
N LEU A 534 23.19 -2.13 33.57
CA LEU A 534 23.62 -2.93 32.43
C LEU A 534 24.29 -2.02 31.39
N THR A 535 25.47 -2.43 30.92
CA THR A 535 26.12 -1.82 29.74
C THR A 535 25.89 -2.73 28.53
N VAL A 536 25.44 -2.16 27.42
CA VAL A 536 25.07 -2.89 26.20
C VAL A 536 25.82 -2.32 24.99
N ALA A 537 26.26 -3.21 24.11
CA ALA A 537 26.86 -2.85 22.84
C ALA A 537 25.78 -2.75 21.76
N THR A 538 25.63 -1.57 21.16
CA THR A 538 24.61 -1.30 20.11
C THR A 538 25.26 -0.92 18.78
N GLY A 539 24.59 -1.23 17.68
CA GLY A 539 25.12 -1.04 16.33
C GLY A 539 24.87 0.34 15.74
N ASP A 540 23.82 1.02 16.19
CA ASP A 540 23.33 2.28 15.62
C ASP A 540 23.09 2.15 14.11
N VAL A 541 22.32 1.12 13.77
CA VAL A 541 22.19 0.61 12.41
C VAL A 541 21.40 1.60 11.55
N HIS A 542 21.96 2.00 10.41
CA HIS A 542 21.31 2.92 9.45
C HIS A 542 21.05 2.28 8.07
N PHE A 543 21.69 1.14 7.80
CA PHE A 543 21.52 0.41 6.54
C PHE A 543 21.83 -1.08 6.71
N LEU A 544 21.40 -1.91 5.76
CA LEU A 544 21.39 -3.36 5.92
C LEU A 544 22.77 -3.98 5.73
N ASP A 545 23.45 -3.63 4.64
CA ASP A 545 24.74 -4.21 4.26
C ASP A 545 25.79 -3.11 4.02
N LYS A 546 27.09 -3.43 4.18
CA LYS A 546 28.22 -2.48 3.98
C LYS A 546 28.12 -1.65 2.69
N LYS A 547 27.69 -2.29 1.60
CA LYS A 547 27.52 -1.71 0.26
C LYS A 547 26.46 -0.58 0.21
N ASP A 548 25.49 -0.59 1.12
CA ASP A 548 24.38 0.35 1.14
C ASP A 548 24.81 1.72 1.71
N ALA A 549 26.01 1.80 2.30
CA ALA A 549 26.62 3.04 2.75
C ALA A 549 26.70 4.10 1.64
N LYS A 550 26.82 3.67 0.37
CA LYS A 550 26.85 4.58 -0.78
C LYS A 550 25.55 5.37 -0.93
N PHE A 551 24.41 4.75 -0.63
CA PHE A 551 23.11 5.43 -0.69
C PHE A 551 23.03 6.52 0.40
N ARG A 552 23.46 6.20 1.62
CA ARG A 552 23.56 7.19 2.70
C ARG A 552 24.52 8.32 2.38
N ALA A 553 25.67 8.03 1.77
CA ALA A 553 26.61 9.05 1.32
C ALA A 553 25.96 10.07 0.37
N ILE A 554 25.16 9.60 -0.61
CA ILE A 554 24.43 10.48 -1.53
C ILE A 554 23.43 11.36 -0.77
N ILE A 555 22.67 10.79 0.16
CA ILE A 555 21.71 11.54 0.97
C ILE A 555 22.41 12.56 1.87
N MET A 556 23.52 12.20 2.52
CA MET A 556 24.31 13.12 3.35
C MET A 556 24.95 14.25 2.53
N ALA A 557 25.47 13.95 1.34
CA ALA A 557 26.00 14.97 0.43
C ALA A 557 24.90 15.97 0.02
N SER A 558 23.67 15.50 -0.22
CA SER A 558 22.54 16.39 -0.53
C SER A 558 22.20 17.39 0.59
N LYS A 559 22.58 17.06 1.84
CA LYS A 559 22.42 17.91 3.04
C LYS A 559 23.64 18.80 3.31
N GLY A 560 24.70 18.71 2.49
CA GLY A 560 25.90 19.54 2.61
C GLY A 560 26.99 18.97 3.54
N PHE A 561 26.99 17.67 3.83
CA PHE A 561 28.08 17.05 4.58
C PHE A 561 29.32 16.86 3.70
N GLU A 562 30.43 17.50 4.08
CA GLU A 562 31.70 17.45 3.32
C GLU A 562 32.37 16.06 3.38
N ASP A 563 32.20 15.33 4.48
CA ASP A 563 32.76 14.01 4.71
C ASP A 563 31.79 12.86 4.36
N ALA A 564 30.75 13.15 3.57
CA ALA A 564 29.70 12.19 3.22
C ALA A 564 30.22 10.87 2.64
N ASP A 565 31.38 10.86 1.98
CA ASP A 565 31.98 9.66 1.39
C ASP A 565 32.70 8.77 2.43
N MET A 566 33.06 9.32 3.60
CA MET A 566 33.70 8.60 4.70
C MET A 566 32.65 8.10 5.72
N GLN A 567 31.67 7.34 5.23
CA GLN A 567 30.58 6.82 6.05
C GLN A 567 31.10 5.93 7.20
N PRO A 568 30.61 6.12 8.43
CA PRO A 568 30.81 5.13 9.49
C PRO A 568 30.15 3.78 9.12
N PRO A 569 30.67 2.64 9.60
CA PRO A 569 30.18 1.30 9.27
C PRO A 569 28.89 0.94 10.01
N LEU A 570 27.84 1.76 9.86
CA LEU A 570 26.52 1.65 10.48
C LEU A 570 25.61 0.61 9.79
N TYR A 571 26.21 -0.46 9.24
CA TYR A 571 25.42 -1.56 8.68
C TYR A 571 24.98 -2.52 9.78
N PHE A 572 23.95 -3.32 9.53
CA PHE A 572 23.52 -4.33 10.50
C PHE A 572 24.61 -5.42 10.66
N LYS A 573 25.32 -5.41 11.79
CA LYS A 573 26.39 -6.37 12.10
C LYS A 573 25.84 -7.69 12.61
N THR A 574 26.55 -8.78 12.33
CA THR A 574 26.28 -10.08 12.98
C THR A 574 26.81 -10.08 14.41
N THR A 575 26.41 -11.08 15.20
CA THR A 575 26.95 -11.30 16.54
C THR A 575 28.47 -11.44 16.53
N ASN A 576 29.03 -12.21 15.58
CA ASN A 576 30.48 -12.41 15.48
C ASN A 576 31.23 -11.11 15.14
N GLU A 577 30.77 -10.33 14.16
CA GLU A 577 31.39 -9.05 13.82
C GLU A 577 31.39 -8.10 15.02
N MET A 578 30.30 -8.10 15.81
CA MET A 578 30.23 -7.27 17.00
C MET A 578 31.16 -7.76 18.12
N LEU A 579 31.27 -9.07 18.32
CA LEU A 579 32.24 -9.63 19.28
C LEU A 579 33.68 -9.29 18.87
N GLU A 580 33.99 -9.29 17.57
CA GLU A 580 35.28 -8.87 17.04
C GLU A 580 35.56 -7.38 17.33
N ASP A 581 34.58 -6.49 17.10
CA ASP A 581 34.73 -5.06 17.41
C ASP A 581 35.01 -4.79 18.90
N PHE A 582 34.50 -5.63 19.81
CA PHE A 582 34.67 -5.49 21.26
C PHE A 582 35.70 -6.46 21.86
N ALA A 583 36.50 -7.15 21.04
CA ALA A 583 37.45 -8.16 21.51
C ALA A 583 38.47 -7.61 22.53
N TYR A 584 38.75 -6.30 22.50
CA TYR A 584 39.63 -5.61 23.45
C TYR A 584 39.11 -5.62 24.92
N LEU A 585 37.84 -5.98 25.14
CA LEU A 585 37.24 -6.17 26.46
C LEU A 585 37.45 -7.59 27.01
N GLY A 586 38.06 -8.51 26.24
CA GLY A 586 38.24 -9.91 26.63
C GLY A 586 36.92 -10.63 26.85
N ASP A 587 36.80 -11.40 27.94
CA ASP A 587 35.60 -12.18 28.26
C ASP A 587 34.33 -11.33 28.41
N ARG A 588 34.50 -10.05 28.78
CA ARG A 588 33.38 -9.09 28.91
C ARG A 588 32.76 -8.68 27.57
N ALA A 589 33.41 -8.96 26.44
CA ALA A 589 32.82 -8.71 25.12
C ALA A 589 31.48 -9.45 24.97
N LYS A 590 31.41 -10.72 25.41
CA LYS A 590 30.17 -11.51 25.38
C LYS A 590 29.09 -10.87 26.27
N GLU A 591 29.48 -10.38 27.44
CA GLU A 591 28.56 -9.74 28.41
C GLU A 591 27.81 -8.56 27.77
N VAL A 592 28.54 -7.63 27.15
CA VAL A 592 27.96 -6.41 26.57
C VAL A 592 27.32 -6.62 25.20
N VAL A 593 27.82 -7.57 24.39
CA VAL A 593 27.31 -7.84 23.03
C VAL A 593 26.12 -8.80 23.01
N VAL A 594 26.09 -9.78 23.91
CA VAL A 594 25.10 -10.86 23.91
C VAL A 594 24.26 -10.79 25.17
N ASP A 595 24.84 -10.98 26.35
CA ASP A 595 24.08 -11.26 27.56
C ASP A 595 23.21 -10.07 27.99
N ASN A 596 23.77 -8.86 28.06
CA ASN A 596 23.07 -7.67 28.53
C ASN A 596 21.98 -7.18 27.55
N PRO A 597 22.21 -7.11 26.22
CA PRO A 597 21.13 -6.80 25.28
C PRO A 597 19.97 -7.81 25.33
N ASN A 598 20.30 -9.09 25.50
CA ASN A 598 19.29 -10.13 25.70
C ASN A 598 18.48 -9.89 26.98
N LYS A 599 19.11 -9.52 28.10
CA LYS A 599 18.41 -9.18 29.35
C LYS A 599 17.48 -7.99 29.18
N ILE A 600 17.89 -6.93 28.48
CA ILE A 600 17.02 -5.77 28.21
C ILE A 600 15.78 -6.20 27.41
N ALA A 601 15.96 -7.03 26.38
CA ALA A 601 14.86 -7.58 25.59
C ALA A 601 13.88 -8.44 26.42
N ASP A 602 14.38 -9.12 27.46
CA ASP A 602 13.57 -9.92 28.38
C ASP A 602 12.81 -9.07 29.41
N MET A 603 13.19 -7.81 29.62
CA MET A 603 12.46 -6.89 30.52
C MET A 603 11.18 -6.31 29.90
N ILE A 604 11.03 -6.44 28.58
CA ILE A 604 9.95 -5.88 27.77
C ILE A 604 8.85 -6.95 27.60
N ASP A 605 7.57 -6.57 27.70
CA ASP A 605 6.46 -7.50 27.50
C ASP A 605 6.39 -8.05 26.06
N ASP A 606 5.84 -9.25 25.86
CA ASP A 606 5.81 -9.91 24.53
C ASP A 606 4.71 -9.39 23.60
N ASP A 607 3.60 -8.87 24.15
CA ASP A 607 2.39 -8.49 23.40
C ASP A 607 2.30 -6.98 23.07
N ILE A 608 3.44 -6.29 23.02
CA ILE A 608 3.47 -4.85 22.73
C ILE A 608 3.25 -4.62 21.25
N VAL A 609 2.09 -4.05 20.94
CA VAL A 609 1.71 -3.64 19.59
C VAL A 609 1.67 -2.11 19.49
N PRO A 610 2.10 -1.52 18.36
CA PRO A 610 2.09 -0.07 18.18
C PRO A 610 0.67 0.51 18.15
N ILE A 611 -0.31 -0.30 17.74
CA ILE A 611 -1.72 0.10 17.62
C ILE A 611 -2.57 -1.00 18.28
N PRO A 612 -3.57 -0.66 19.12
CA PRO A 612 -4.54 -1.63 19.63
C PRO A 612 -5.17 -2.45 18.50
N PRO A 613 -5.33 -3.78 18.65
CA PRO A 613 -6.10 -4.57 17.70
C PRO A 613 -7.59 -4.30 17.84
N GLY A 614 -8.33 -4.39 16.74
CA GLY A 614 -9.78 -4.18 16.68
C GLY A 614 -10.17 -2.84 16.06
N THR A 615 -11.48 -2.65 15.91
CA THR A 615 -12.09 -1.46 15.29
C THR A 615 -12.81 -0.65 16.36
N PHE A 616 -12.56 0.66 16.38
CA PHE A 616 -13.04 1.59 17.39
C PHE A 616 -13.86 2.69 16.71
N GLN A 617 -15.18 2.48 16.61
CA GLN A 617 -16.09 3.38 15.93
C GLN A 617 -16.70 4.41 16.91
N PRO A 618 -16.96 5.65 16.46
CA PRO A 618 -17.68 6.62 17.28
C PRO A 618 -19.13 6.19 17.48
N HIS A 619 -19.72 6.57 18.61
CA HIS A 619 -21.13 6.32 18.93
C HIS A 619 -21.95 7.61 18.86
N ILE A 620 -23.14 7.53 18.27
CA ILE A 620 -24.12 8.63 18.27
C ILE A 620 -25.48 8.04 18.66
N ASP A 621 -26.02 8.49 19.79
CA ASP A 621 -27.33 8.05 20.29
C ASP A 621 -28.43 8.30 19.25
N GLY A 622 -29.21 7.26 18.94
CA GLY A 622 -30.35 7.34 18.01
C GLY A 622 -29.99 7.43 16.52
N ALA A 623 -28.72 7.24 16.14
CA ALA A 623 -28.30 7.33 14.73
C ALA A 623 -29.01 6.31 13.82
N ASP A 624 -29.19 5.07 14.28
CA ASP A 624 -29.83 4.02 13.47
C ASP A 624 -31.32 4.31 13.22
N ASP A 625 -32.02 4.85 14.23
CA ASP A 625 -33.41 5.28 14.13
C ASP A 625 -33.54 6.49 13.19
N GLU A 626 -32.66 7.50 13.33
CA GLU A 626 -32.60 8.68 12.46
C GLU A 626 -32.42 8.27 10.99
N LEU A 627 -31.47 7.36 10.71
CA LEU A 627 -31.22 6.86 9.36
C LEU A 627 -32.44 6.14 8.79
N THR A 628 -33.03 5.23 9.58
CA THR A 628 -34.20 4.43 9.19
C THR A 628 -35.37 5.33 8.84
N ASP A 629 -35.69 6.30 9.71
CA ASP A 629 -36.81 7.21 9.53
C ASP A 629 -36.67 8.09 8.29
N ILE A 630 -35.49 8.68 8.08
CA ILE A 630 -35.21 9.50 6.91
C ILE A 630 -35.36 8.68 5.63
N CYS A 631 -34.75 7.49 5.57
CA CYS A 631 -34.78 6.66 4.37
C CYS A 631 -36.20 6.22 4.01
N TRP A 632 -37.00 5.77 4.99
CA TRP A 632 -38.39 5.36 4.73
C TRP A 632 -39.28 6.54 4.35
N LYS A 633 -39.08 7.71 4.97
CA LYS A 633 -39.80 8.93 4.59
C LYS A 633 -39.52 9.30 3.13
N THR A 634 -38.25 9.38 2.74
CA THR A 634 -37.86 9.70 1.35
C THR A 634 -38.38 8.67 0.35
N ALA A 635 -38.32 7.38 0.69
CA ALA A 635 -38.83 6.31 -0.16
C ALA A 635 -40.33 6.46 -0.42
N LYS A 636 -41.12 6.79 0.61
CA LYS A 636 -42.56 7.07 0.48
C LYS A 636 -42.86 8.30 -0.37
N GLU A 637 -42.07 9.37 -0.20
CA GLU A 637 -42.21 10.59 -0.99
C GLU A 637 -41.90 10.37 -2.48
N LYS A 638 -40.92 9.51 -2.79
CA LYS A 638 -40.49 9.20 -4.17
C LYS A 638 -41.36 8.13 -4.85
N TYR A 639 -41.65 7.02 -4.16
CA TYR A 639 -42.30 5.83 -4.75
C TYR A 639 -43.74 5.57 -4.25
N GLY A 640 -44.27 6.37 -3.32
CA GLY A 640 -45.63 6.25 -2.79
C GLY A 640 -45.73 5.51 -1.45
N ASP A 641 -46.91 5.57 -0.82
CA ASP A 641 -47.24 4.84 0.40
C ASP A 641 -48.50 3.98 0.16
N PRO A 642 -48.40 2.64 0.13
CA PRO A 642 -47.22 1.84 0.45
C PRO A 642 -46.12 1.89 -0.63
N VAL A 643 -44.87 1.75 -0.18
CA VAL A 643 -43.69 1.66 -1.07
C VAL A 643 -43.76 0.35 -1.86
N PRO A 644 -43.44 0.34 -3.18
CA PRO A 644 -43.42 -0.89 -3.99
C PRO A 644 -42.53 -1.97 -3.39
N GLU A 645 -42.98 -3.23 -3.42
CA GLU A 645 -42.30 -4.36 -2.77
C GLU A 645 -40.82 -4.45 -3.14
N TYR A 646 -40.47 -4.33 -4.42
CA TYR A 646 -39.08 -4.34 -4.89
C TYR A 646 -38.19 -3.31 -4.19
N VAL A 647 -38.71 -2.09 -3.99
CA VAL A 647 -38.00 -0.99 -3.32
C VAL A 647 -37.95 -1.23 -1.81
N ALA A 648 -39.08 -1.64 -1.22
CA ALA A 648 -39.19 -1.91 0.21
C ALA A 648 -38.24 -3.05 0.65
N SER A 649 -38.21 -4.16 -0.10
CA SER A 649 -37.31 -5.29 0.19
C SER A 649 -35.83 -4.88 0.07
N ARG A 650 -35.47 -4.06 -0.95
CA ARG A 650 -34.10 -3.57 -1.12
C ARG A 650 -33.70 -2.66 0.04
N LEU A 651 -34.56 -1.71 0.40
CA LEU A 651 -34.30 -0.75 1.47
C LEU A 651 -34.13 -1.43 2.83
N GLN A 652 -35.07 -2.32 3.19
CA GLN A 652 -35.00 -3.04 4.47
C GLN A 652 -33.73 -3.89 4.57
N ARG A 653 -33.42 -4.66 3.51
CA ARG A 653 -32.21 -5.51 3.48
C ARG A 653 -30.92 -4.71 3.68
N GLU A 654 -30.82 -3.55 3.04
CA GLU A 654 -29.65 -2.69 3.20
C GLU A 654 -29.57 -2.06 4.60
N LEU A 655 -30.68 -1.53 5.12
CA LEU A 655 -30.74 -0.97 6.49
C LEU A 655 -30.35 -2.02 7.53
N ASP A 656 -30.93 -3.22 7.45
CA ASP A 656 -30.62 -4.33 8.35
C ASP A 656 -29.13 -4.67 8.33
N SER A 657 -28.51 -4.67 7.14
CA SER A 657 -27.08 -4.93 7.00
C SER A 657 -26.24 -3.80 7.62
N ILE A 658 -26.52 -2.54 7.26
CA ILE A 658 -25.78 -1.37 7.75
C ILE A 658 -25.83 -1.28 9.28
N ILE A 659 -27.02 -1.43 9.87
CA ILE A 659 -27.25 -1.34 11.32
C ILE A 659 -26.60 -2.53 12.04
N LYS A 660 -26.81 -3.76 11.56
CA LYS A 660 -26.23 -4.97 12.17
C LYS A 660 -24.70 -4.91 12.24
N HIS A 661 -24.06 -4.27 11.28
CA HIS A 661 -22.60 -4.12 11.22
C HIS A 661 -22.07 -2.81 11.83
N GLY A 662 -22.92 -1.99 12.44
CA GLY A 662 -22.53 -0.78 13.17
C GLY A 662 -22.26 0.46 12.30
N PHE A 663 -22.59 0.42 11.01
CA PHE A 663 -22.26 1.50 10.08
C PHE A 663 -23.31 2.62 10.00
N GLY A 664 -24.43 2.53 10.73
CA GLY A 664 -25.49 3.54 10.71
C GLY A 664 -25.01 4.94 11.11
N VAL A 665 -24.11 5.00 12.11
CA VAL A 665 -23.43 6.24 12.53
C VAL A 665 -22.72 6.93 11.36
N LEU A 666 -22.04 6.18 10.49
CA LEU A 666 -21.31 6.74 9.34
C LEU A 666 -22.24 7.44 8.35
N TYR A 667 -23.38 6.82 8.08
CA TYR A 667 -24.39 7.37 7.18
C TYR A 667 -25.00 8.65 7.75
N VAL A 668 -25.30 8.67 9.05
CA VAL A 668 -25.84 9.87 9.71
C VAL A 668 -24.82 11.01 9.69
N ILE A 669 -23.54 10.74 9.94
CA ILE A 669 -22.48 11.76 9.86
C ILE A 669 -22.37 12.31 8.46
N ALA A 670 -22.27 11.43 7.45
CA ALA A 670 -22.21 11.83 6.05
C ALA A 670 -23.42 12.67 5.65
N LYS A 671 -24.63 12.30 6.10
CA LYS A 671 -25.84 13.09 5.87
C LYS A 671 -25.76 14.47 6.51
N ARG A 672 -25.31 14.56 7.77
CA ARG A 672 -25.14 15.85 8.47
C ARG A 672 -24.13 16.75 7.75
N LEU A 673 -23.01 16.19 7.28
CA LEU A 673 -22.01 16.90 6.49
C LEU A 673 -22.58 17.42 5.15
N VAL A 674 -23.29 16.56 4.40
CA VAL A 674 -23.94 16.95 3.13
C VAL A 674 -24.95 18.07 3.38
N LYS A 675 -25.84 17.88 4.36
CA LYS A 675 -26.88 18.86 4.71
C LYS A 675 -26.26 20.21 5.11
N ASN A 676 -25.21 20.19 5.94
CA ASN A 676 -24.52 21.41 6.36
C ASN A 676 -23.93 22.17 5.16
N SER A 677 -23.30 21.46 4.21
CA SER A 677 -22.79 22.07 2.97
C SER A 677 -23.92 22.67 2.12
N GLU A 678 -25.02 21.95 1.94
CA GLU A 678 -26.18 22.40 1.15
C GLU A 678 -26.86 23.63 1.77
N GLU A 679 -26.99 23.69 3.11
CA GLU A 679 -27.53 24.84 3.83
C GLU A 679 -26.66 26.11 3.67
N HIS A 680 -25.36 25.94 3.41
CA HIS A 680 -24.43 27.02 3.06
C HIS A 680 -24.33 27.27 1.55
N GLY A 681 -25.16 26.61 0.74
CA GLY A 681 -25.27 26.84 -0.69
C GLY A 681 -24.26 26.07 -1.53
N TYR A 682 -23.62 25.03 -1.01
CA TYR A 682 -22.69 24.18 -1.75
C TYR A 682 -23.20 22.74 -1.82
N LEU A 683 -23.55 22.29 -3.03
CA LEU A 683 -23.91 20.89 -3.28
C LEU A 683 -22.70 19.97 -3.10
N VAL A 684 -22.93 18.74 -2.67
CA VAL A 684 -21.87 17.74 -2.50
C VAL A 684 -21.94 16.70 -3.61
N GLY A 685 -20.83 16.50 -4.30
CA GLY A 685 -20.70 15.49 -5.35
C GLY A 685 -20.57 14.09 -4.76
N SER A 686 -21.22 13.11 -5.39
CA SER A 686 -21.11 11.70 -5.00
C SER A 686 -19.78 11.11 -5.45
N ARG A 687 -19.22 10.16 -4.67
CA ARG A 687 -17.96 9.50 -5.01
C ARG A 687 -17.88 8.09 -4.43
N GLY A 688 -17.09 7.25 -5.10
CA GLY A 688 -16.68 5.95 -4.57
C GLY A 688 -17.77 4.88 -4.66
N SER A 689 -17.72 3.89 -3.77
CA SER A 689 -18.68 2.79 -3.78
C SER A 689 -19.96 3.05 -2.98
N VAL A 690 -20.08 4.18 -2.27
CA VAL A 690 -21.29 4.50 -1.50
C VAL A 690 -22.53 4.63 -2.39
N GLY A 691 -22.37 5.02 -3.67
CA GLY A 691 -23.44 5.04 -4.66
C GLY A 691 -24.00 3.67 -5.04
N SER A 692 -23.41 2.57 -4.55
CA SER A 692 -23.98 1.23 -4.64
C SER A 692 -25.10 0.99 -3.60
N SER A 693 -25.24 1.87 -2.59
CA SER A 693 -26.24 1.76 -1.52
C SER A 693 -27.48 2.58 -1.82
N PHE A 694 -28.64 1.91 -1.85
CA PHE A 694 -29.94 2.55 -1.96
C PHE A 694 -30.28 3.35 -0.68
N VAL A 695 -29.81 2.90 0.48
CA VAL A 695 -29.90 3.68 1.73
C VAL A 695 -29.18 5.02 1.59
N ALA A 696 -27.98 5.06 0.99
CA ALA A 696 -27.26 6.30 0.75
C ALA A 696 -28.02 7.24 -0.18
N HIS A 697 -28.69 6.70 -1.20
CA HIS A 697 -29.56 7.48 -2.08
C HIS A 697 -30.78 8.05 -1.35
N MET A 698 -31.49 7.23 -0.55
CA MET A 698 -32.67 7.66 0.21
C MET A 698 -32.35 8.61 1.38
N ALA A 699 -31.15 8.50 1.95
CA ALA A 699 -30.64 9.45 2.93
C ALA A 699 -30.25 10.79 2.27
N GLY A 700 -30.02 10.83 0.96
CA GLY A 700 -29.50 12.01 0.26
C GLY A 700 -28.01 12.23 0.52
N ILE A 701 -27.25 11.14 0.63
CA ILE A 701 -25.78 11.12 0.69
C ILE A 701 -25.20 10.93 -0.72
N SER A 702 -25.90 10.16 -1.57
CA SER A 702 -25.51 9.88 -2.95
C SER A 702 -26.64 10.21 -3.93
N GLU A 703 -26.29 10.81 -5.06
CA GLU A 703 -27.22 11.06 -6.16
C GLU A 703 -27.45 9.83 -7.05
N VAL A 704 -26.54 8.87 -7.01
CA VAL A 704 -26.60 7.63 -7.79
C VAL A 704 -27.71 6.74 -7.23
N ASN A 705 -28.67 6.35 -8.06
CA ASN A 705 -29.73 5.41 -7.70
C ASN A 705 -29.34 3.98 -8.15
N PRO A 706 -29.03 3.06 -7.22
CA PRO A 706 -28.53 1.72 -7.56
C PRO A 706 -29.62 0.71 -7.94
N LEU A 707 -30.90 1.09 -7.91
CA LEU A 707 -31.99 0.20 -8.33
C LEU A 707 -31.90 -0.17 -9.82
N ALA A 708 -32.61 -1.22 -10.23
CA ALA A 708 -32.79 -1.55 -11.64
C ALA A 708 -33.43 -0.37 -12.41
N PRO A 709 -33.20 -0.25 -13.73
CA PRO A 709 -33.79 0.78 -14.57
C PRO A 709 -35.31 0.85 -14.39
N HIS A 710 -35.84 2.05 -14.17
CA HIS A 710 -37.26 2.22 -13.91
C HIS A 710 -37.81 3.58 -14.32
N TYR A 711 -39.13 3.59 -14.53
CA TYR A 711 -39.92 4.81 -14.59
C TYR A 711 -40.53 5.12 -13.23
N VAL A 712 -40.62 6.39 -12.86
CA VAL A 712 -41.39 6.86 -11.69
C VAL A 712 -42.15 8.14 -12.00
N CYS A 713 -43.45 8.15 -11.69
CA CYS A 713 -44.30 9.31 -11.92
C CYS A 713 -44.12 10.34 -10.80
N PRO A 714 -43.73 11.60 -11.09
CA PRO A 714 -43.50 12.60 -10.04
C PRO A 714 -44.78 12.98 -9.28
N LYS A 715 -45.98 12.81 -9.90
CA LYS A 715 -47.28 13.17 -9.31
C LYS A 715 -47.96 12.03 -8.58
N CYS A 716 -48.31 10.94 -9.28
CA CYS A 716 -49.09 9.84 -8.69
C CYS A 716 -48.22 8.70 -8.15
N LYS A 717 -46.89 8.82 -8.25
CA LYS A 717 -45.89 7.88 -7.68
C LYS A 717 -45.91 6.46 -8.27
N HIS A 718 -46.72 6.21 -9.31
CA HIS A 718 -46.66 4.97 -10.09
C HIS A 718 -45.26 4.71 -10.62
N SER A 719 -44.76 3.48 -10.48
CA SER A 719 -43.41 3.08 -10.87
C SER A 719 -43.39 1.75 -11.64
N GLU A 720 -42.48 1.61 -12.60
CA GLU A 720 -42.29 0.40 -13.41
C GLU A 720 -40.81 0.04 -13.52
N PHE A 721 -40.42 -1.16 -13.06
CA PHE A 721 -39.01 -1.62 -12.99
C PHE A 721 -38.71 -2.67 -14.06
N ILE A 722 -37.53 -2.57 -14.69
CA ILE A 722 -37.04 -3.49 -15.73
C ILE A 722 -35.84 -4.26 -15.16
N GLN A 723 -36.00 -5.56 -14.94
CA GLN A 723 -35.03 -6.40 -14.19
C GLN A 723 -34.43 -7.54 -15.05
N ASP A 724 -34.75 -7.59 -16.34
CA ASP A 724 -34.31 -8.65 -17.25
C ASP A 724 -32.91 -8.42 -17.85
N GLY A 725 -32.21 -7.36 -17.42
CA GLY A 725 -30.89 -6.98 -17.92
C GLY A 725 -30.90 -6.42 -19.36
N SER A 726 -32.08 -6.15 -19.95
CA SER A 726 -32.19 -5.63 -21.31
C SER A 726 -31.77 -4.15 -21.46
N VAL A 727 -31.73 -3.42 -20.35
CA VAL A 727 -31.38 -2.00 -20.29
C VAL A 727 -30.34 -1.80 -19.18
N GLY A 728 -29.23 -1.12 -19.46
CA GLY A 728 -28.13 -0.96 -18.49
C GLY A 728 -28.31 0.18 -17.48
N SER A 729 -29.17 1.16 -17.80
CA SER A 729 -29.47 2.34 -16.97
C SER A 729 -30.84 2.91 -17.31
N GLY A 730 -31.55 3.45 -16.32
CA GLY A 730 -32.83 4.15 -16.49
C GLY A 730 -32.73 5.33 -17.43
N PHE A 731 -31.59 6.02 -17.50
CA PHE A 731 -31.41 7.15 -18.43
C PHE A 731 -31.42 6.74 -19.90
N ASP A 732 -31.24 5.45 -20.19
CA ASP A 732 -31.33 4.90 -21.55
C ASP A 732 -32.77 4.59 -21.96
N LEU A 733 -33.73 4.71 -21.03
CA LEU A 733 -35.13 4.45 -21.30
C LEU A 733 -35.74 5.55 -22.18
N PRO A 734 -36.59 5.18 -23.16
CA PRO A 734 -37.30 6.15 -23.97
C PRO A 734 -38.27 6.99 -23.10
N PRO A 735 -38.60 8.22 -23.50
CA PRO A 735 -39.60 9.01 -22.79
C PRO A 735 -40.97 8.29 -22.80
N LYS A 736 -41.66 8.32 -21.66
CA LYS A 736 -42.94 7.65 -21.46
C LYS A 736 -43.85 8.46 -20.53
N ASP A 737 -45.14 8.54 -20.89
CA ASP A 737 -46.15 9.15 -20.03
C ASP A 737 -46.71 8.13 -19.03
N CYS A 738 -47.05 8.63 -17.84
CA CYS A 738 -47.61 7.80 -16.78
C CYS A 738 -48.95 7.19 -17.22
N PRO A 739 -49.14 5.85 -17.10
CA PRO A 739 -50.39 5.21 -17.48
C PRO A 739 -51.58 5.66 -16.62
N ASN A 740 -51.33 6.16 -15.40
CA ASN A 740 -52.38 6.52 -14.44
C ASN A 740 -52.78 8.00 -14.50
N CYS A 741 -51.87 8.90 -14.88
CA CYS A 741 -52.15 10.35 -14.86
C CYS A 741 -51.58 11.15 -16.05
N HIS A 742 -51.01 10.46 -17.04
CA HIS A 742 -50.57 11.01 -18.34
C HIS A 742 -49.56 12.16 -18.27
N ILE A 743 -48.83 12.30 -17.17
CA ILE A 743 -47.68 13.20 -17.12
C ILE A 743 -46.40 12.44 -17.49
N PRO A 744 -45.39 13.12 -18.05
CA PRO A 744 -44.09 12.52 -18.30
C PRO A 744 -43.51 11.89 -17.03
N MET A 745 -43.05 10.65 -17.14
CA MET A 745 -42.40 9.94 -16.04
C MET A 745 -40.91 10.25 -16.00
N ASN A 746 -40.37 10.33 -14.78
CA ASN A 746 -38.94 10.36 -14.58
C ASN A 746 -38.34 8.98 -14.87
N ARG A 747 -37.07 8.96 -15.24
CA ARG A 747 -36.30 7.77 -15.61
C ARG A 747 -35.07 7.70 -14.72
N ASP A 748 -34.83 6.57 -14.08
CA ASP A 748 -33.76 6.45 -13.06
C ASP A 748 -33.36 4.97 -12.85
N GLY A 749 -32.28 4.73 -12.08
CA GLY A 749 -31.80 3.40 -11.70
C GLY A 749 -30.68 2.87 -12.59
N HIS A 750 -29.54 2.54 -12.01
CA HIS A 750 -28.32 2.14 -12.74
C HIS A 750 -27.89 0.69 -12.50
N GLU A 751 -28.74 -0.12 -11.85
CA GLU A 751 -28.49 -1.54 -11.54
C GLU A 751 -27.09 -1.78 -10.94
N ILE A 752 -26.96 -1.43 -9.67
CA ILE A 752 -25.70 -1.55 -8.93
C ILE A 752 -25.95 -2.43 -7.69
N PRO A 753 -25.20 -3.53 -7.52
CA PRO A 753 -25.35 -4.41 -6.37
C PRO A 753 -24.80 -3.73 -5.11
N PHE A 754 -25.55 -3.84 -4.01
CA PHE A 754 -25.18 -3.30 -2.70
C PHE A 754 -23.90 -3.95 -2.17
N GLU A 755 -23.72 -5.23 -2.50
CA GLU A 755 -22.62 -6.08 -2.05
C GLU A 755 -21.26 -5.56 -2.55
N THR A 756 -21.22 -4.72 -3.58
CA THR A 756 -20.00 -3.97 -3.96
C THR A 756 -19.49 -3.05 -2.85
N PHE A 757 -20.40 -2.52 -2.03
CA PHE A 757 -20.09 -1.60 -0.94
C PHE A 757 -19.64 -2.35 0.31
N LEU A 758 -20.48 -3.23 0.86
CA LEU A 758 -20.28 -3.88 2.16
C LEU A 758 -19.94 -5.39 2.11
N GLY A 759 -19.84 -5.97 0.91
CA GLY A 759 -19.75 -7.43 0.78
C GLY A 759 -21.11 -8.10 1.08
N PHE A 760 -21.09 -9.42 1.28
CA PHE A 760 -22.29 -10.18 1.64
C PHE A 760 -22.47 -10.31 3.14
N ASP A 761 -21.36 -10.39 3.89
CA ASP A 761 -21.35 -10.69 5.32
C ASP A 761 -20.87 -9.50 6.16
N GLY A 762 -20.83 -8.29 5.59
CA GLY A 762 -20.21 -7.11 6.21
C GLY A 762 -18.70 -7.25 6.37
N ASP A 763 -18.08 -8.11 5.56
CA ASP A 763 -16.66 -8.47 5.60
C ASP A 763 -15.76 -7.40 4.97
N LYS A 764 -16.36 -6.33 4.44
CA LYS A 764 -15.67 -5.18 3.89
C LYS A 764 -16.07 -3.92 4.65
N GLU A 765 -15.07 -3.21 5.17
CA GLU A 765 -15.28 -1.92 5.80
C GLU A 765 -15.64 -0.85 4.74
N PRO A 766 -16.72 -0.08 4.94
CA PRO A 766 -17.17 0.94 4.00
C PRO A 766 -16.35 2.24 4.14
N ASP A 767 -15.99 2.83 3.01
CA ASP A 767 -15.44 4.20 2.94
C ASP A 767 -16.51 5.10 2.30
N ILE A 768 -16.89 6.20 2.97
CA ILE A 768 -17.84 7.17 2.46
C ILE A 768 -17.06 8.38 1.95
N ASP A 769 -16.88 8.43 0.63
CA ASP A 769 -16.22 9.53 -0.07
C ASP A 769 -17.22 10.63 -0.41
N LEU A 770 -16.94 11.87 0.00
CA LEU A 770 -17.76 13.03 -0.34
C LEU A 770 -16.89 14.09 -1.04
N ASN A 771 -17.35 14.55 -2.22
CA ASN A 771 -16.69 15.62 -2.95
C ASN A 771 -17.35 16.97 -2.59
N PHE A 772 -16.73 17.74 -1.70
CA PHE A 772 -17.10 19.11 -1.37
C PHE A 772 -16.50 20.09 -2.37
N SER A 773 -17.06 21.30 -2.45
CA SER A 773 -16.40 22.41 -3.13
C SER A 773 -15.06 22.71 -2.46
N GLY A 774 -14.03 22.98 -3.25
CA GLY A 774 -12.74 23.48 -2.73
C GLY A 774 -12.89 24.77 -1.90
N ASP A 775 -13.91 25.59 -2.18
CA ASP A 775 -14.21 26.82 -1.42
C ASP A 775 -14.90 26.54 -0.06
N TYR A 776 -15.48 25.34 0.13
CA TYR A 776 -16.21 24.92 1.35
C TYR A 776 -15.50 23.82 2.17
N GLN A 777 -14.53 23.12 1.58
CA GLN A 777 -13.88 21.95 2.19
C GLN A 777 -13.29 22.25 3.58
N SER A 778 -12.71 23.45 3.77
CA SER A 778 -12.14 23.81 5.08
C SER A 778 -13.21 24.02 6.15
N GLN A 779 -14.41 24.46 5.76
CA GLN A 779 -15.56 24.61 6.65
C GLN A 779 -16.17 23.24 6.99
N SER A 780 -16.22 22.31 6.04
CA SER A 780 -16.67 20.94 6.33
C SER A 780 -15.76 20.26 7.36
N HIS A 781 -14.43 20.39 7.21
CA HIS A 781 -13.46 19.85 8.18
C HIS A 781 -13.70 20.42 9.59
N ARG A 782 -14.02 21.72 9.70
CA ARG A 782 -14.35 22.37 10.98
C ARG A 782 -15.68 21.90 11.54
N PHE A 783 -16.67 21.65 10.70
CA PHE A 783 -17.95 21.10 11.15
C PHE A 783 -17.77 19.70 11.75
N THR A 784 -16.88 18.88 11.19
CA THR A 784 -16.51 17.60 11.81
C THR A 784 -15.86 17.79 13.19
N GLU A 785 -15.00 18.81 13.37
CA GLU A 785 -14.48 19.19 14.70
C GLU A 785 -15.59 19.66 15.67
N GLU A 786 -16.66 20.29 15.18
CA GLU A 786 -17.82 20.68 16.00
C GLU A 786 -18.68 19.47 16.40
N LEU A 787 -18.81 18.47 15.52
CA LEU A 787 -19.60 17.26 15.76
C LEU A 787 -18.99 16.34 16.83
N PHE A 788 -17.66 16.17 16.81
CA PHE A 788 -16.95 15.22 17.68
C PHE A 788 -16.03 15.89 18.71
N GLY A 789 -15.81 17.18 18.60
CA GLY A 789 -14.84 17.91 19.41
C GLY A 789 -13.44 17.91 18.78
N LYS A 790 -12.78 19.06 18.88
CA LYS A 790 -11.45 19.31 18.30
C LYS A 790 -10.34 18.39 18.81
N SER A 791 -10.50 17.80 20.00
CA SER A 791 -9.55 16.83 20.57
C SER A 791 -9.74 15.40 20.06
N HIS A 792 -10.80 15.14 19.30
CA HIS A 792 -11.16 13.81 18.80
C HIS A 792 -11.10 13.71 17.27
N VAL A 793 -10.77 14.81 16.58
CA VAL A 793 -10.73 14.87 15.12
C VAL A 793 -9.35 15.35 14.67
N PHE A 794 -8.73 14.57 13.80
CA PHE A 794 -7.37 14.82 13.31
C PHE A 794 -7.31 14.66 11.80
N LYS A 795 -6.52 15.47 11.10
CA LYS A 795 -6.24 15.16 9.69
C LYS A 795 -5.38 13.90 9.60
N ALA A 796 -5.67 13.02 8.66
CA ALA A 796 -4.80 11.88 8.40
C ALA A 796 -3.41 12.39 7.95
N GLY A 797 -2.36 12.01 8.68
CA GLY A 797 -0.99 12.34 8.32
C GLY A 797 -0.51 11.57 7.09
N THR A 798 0.36 12.19 6.30
CA THR A 798 1.03 11.52 5.18
C THR A 798 2.54 11.66 5.31
N MET A 799 3.27 10.68 4.77
CA MET A 799 4.73 10.69 4.71
C MET A 799 5.16 10.93 3.26
N ALA A 800 5.93 12.00 3.04
CA ALA A 800 6.53 12.27 1.75
C ALA A 800 7.93 11.66 1.72
N THR A 801 8.15 10.73 0.81
CA THR A 801 9.43 10.06 0.60
C THR A 801 10.18 10.64 -0.60
N VAL A 802 11.47 10.32 -0.71
CA VAL A 802 12.26 10.62 -1.90
C VAL A 802 11.71 9.79 -3.07
N ALA A 803 11.06 10.47 -4.01
CA ALA A 803 10.57 9.87 -5.25
C ALA A 803 11.67 9.80 -6.32
N GLU A 804 11.45 8.99 -7.37
CA GLU A 804 12.44 8.72 -8.43
C GLU A 804 13.10 9.97 -9.02
N LYS A 805 12.31 11.01 -9.36
CA LYS A 805 12.84 12.26 -9.94
C LYS A 805 13.77 12.99 -8.96
N THR A 806 13.43 13.01 -7.68
CA THR A 806 14.26 13.63 -6.64
C THR A 806 15.52 12.81 -6.38
N ALA A 807 15.39 11.49 -6.29
CA ALA A 807 16.53 10.58 -6.14
C ALA A 807 17.52 10.75 -7.30
N PHE A 808 17.03 10.80 -8.54
CA PHE A 808 17.84 11.04 -9.72
C PHE A 808 18.60 12.37 -9.62
N GLY A 809 17.91 13.45 -9.22
CA GLY A 809 18.55 14.75 -8.98
C GLY A 809 19.66 14.71 -7.94
N TYR A 810 19.48 13.98 -6.83
CA TYR A 810 20.52 13.80 -5.81
C TYR A 810 21.72 13.01 -6.33
N VAL A 811 21.48 11.92 -7.07
CA VAL A 811 22.53 11.08 -7.64
C VAL A 811 23.36 11.86 -8.67
N ILE A 812 22.71 12.54 -9.61
CA ILE A 812 23.41 13.31 -10.65
C ILE A 812 24.26 14.41 -10.02
N LYS A 813 23.68 15.21 -9.11
CA LYS A 813 24.44 16.26 -8.41
C LYS A 813 25.63 15.69 -7.63
N TYR A 814 25.43 14.56 -6.94
CA TYR A 814 26.50 13.87 -6.24
C TYR A 814 27.62 13.43 -7.20
N LEU A 815 27.29 12.85 -8.35
CA LEU A 815 28.28 12.42 -9.33
C LEU A 815 29.01 13.60 -9.98
N GLU A 816 28.30 14.69 -10.32
CA GLU A 816 28.88 15.93 -10.87
C GLU A 816 29.90 16.55 -9.92
N GLU A 817 29.57 16.69 -8.63
CA GLU A 817 30.47 17.24 -7.61
C GLU A 817 31.75 16.41 -7.42
N ARG A 818 31.74 15.13 -7.80
CA ARG A 818 32.92 14.23 -7.77
C ARG A 818 33.57 14.02 -9.14
N GLY A 819 33.06 14.66 -10.20
CA GLY A 819 33.56 14.48 -11.58
C GLY A 819 33.34 13.07 -12.15
N LEU A 820 32.26 12.41 -11.74
CA LEU A 820 31.90 11.03 -12.13
C LEU A 820 30.69 10.95 -13.07
N ASP A 821 30.05 12.08 -13.38
CA ASP A 821 28.85 12.17 -14.21
C ASP A 821 29.06 11.63 -15.65
N GLY A 822 30.26 11.83 -16.21
CA GLY A 822 30.61 11.33 -17.55
C GLY A 822 31.17 9.90 -17.61
N SER A 823 31.52 9.30 -16.46
CA SER A 823 32.19 7.98 -16.39
C SER A 823 31.34 6.89 -15.74
N THR A 824 30.25 7.25 -15.06
CA THR A 824 29.36 6.31 -14.38
C THR A 824 28.38 5.68 -15.40
N PRO A 825 28.29 4.34 -15.49
CA PRO A 825 27.33 3.67 -16.37
C PRO A 825 25.87 4.01 -16.02
N LYS A 826 24.97 4.04 -17.02
CA LYS A 826 23.54 4.36 -16.75
C LYS A 826 22.90 3.36 -15.80
N ALA A 827 23.26 2.08 -15.91
CA ALA A 827 22.82 1.03 -15.00
C ALA A 827 23.19 1.33 -13.53
N GLU A 828 24.33 1.97 -13.27
CA GLU A 828 24.74 2.34 -11.91
C GLU A 828 23.98 3.56 -11.42
N ILE A 829 23.72 4.55 -12.28
CA ILE A 829 22.87 5.70 -11.96
C ILE A 829 21.47 5.22 -11.55
N GLU A 830 20.89 4.27 -12.29
CA GLU A 830 19.60 3.65 -11.97
C GLU A 830 19.61 2.91 -10.63
N ARG A 831 20.64 2.08 -10.36
CA ARG A 831 20.80 1.42 -9.06
C ARG A 831 20.90 2.41 -7.91
N LEU A 832 21.72 3.45 -8.04
CA LEU A 832 21.91 4.48 -7.02
C LEU A 832 20.62 5.27 -6.78
N LYS A 833 19.89 5.58 -7.86
CA LYS A 833 18.57 6.22 -7.80
C LYS A 833 17.60 5.35 -6.99
N ASP A 834 17.45 4.08 -7.36
CA ASP A 834 16.53 3.14 -6.72
C ASP A 834 16.86 2.97 -5.23
N GLY A 835 18.14 2.84 -4.89
CA GLY A 835 18.61 2.74 -3.49
C GLY A 835 18.40 3.99 -2.64
N CYS A 836 18.12 5.15 -3.26
CA CYS A 836 17.77 6.39 -2.57
C CYS A 836 16.25 6.64 -2.49
N THR A 837 15.43 5.80 -3.14
CA THR A 837 13.96 5.96 -3.09
C THR A 837 13.36 5.44 -1.79
N GLY A 838 12.17 5.94 -1.42
CA GLY A 838 11.43 5.46 -0.24
C GLY A 838 11.93 5.99 1.10
N ILE A 839 13.05 6.72 1.13
CA ILE A 839 13.57 7.41 2.31
C ILE A 839 12.63 8.57 2.66
N LYS A 840 12.24 8.70 3.93
CA LYS A 840 11.39 9.81 4.40
C LYS A 840 12.13 11.14 4.23
N ARG A 841 11.44 12.10 3.62
CA ARG A 841 11.92 13.49 3.45
C ARG A 841 11.16 14.48 4.32
N THR A 842 9.84 14.35 4.43
CA THR A 842 9.01 15.23 5.26
C THR A 842 7.65 14.59 5.54
N THR A 843 6.81 15.25 6.32
CA THR A 843 5.42 14.86 6.56
C THR A 843 4.46 15.84 5.87
N GLY A 844 3.24 15.38 5.61
CA GLY A 844 2.17 16.15 5.01
C GLY A 844 0.82 15.79 5.64
N GLN A 845 -0.25 16.21 4.97
CA GLN A 845 -1.62 15.92 5.37
C GLN A 845 -2.37 15.26 4.21
N HIS A 846 -3.33 14.40 4.52
CA HIS A 846 -4.27 13.88 3.54
C HIS A 846 -5.11 15.04 2.98
N PRO A 847 -5.45 15.04 1.67
CA PRO A 847 -6.20 16.13 1.07
C PRO A 847 -7.56 16.39 1.72
N GLY A 848 -8.20 15.38 2.32
CA GLY A 848 -9.50 15.55 2.97
C GLY A 848 -9.87 14.50 4.02
N GLY A 849 -8.91 13.67 4.43
CA GLY A 849 -9.19 12.54 5.32
C GLY A 849 -9.18 13.00 6.77
N MET A 850 -10.33 12.95 7.42
CA MET A 850 -10.53 13.30 8.83
C MET A 850 -10.63 12.00 9.63
N VAL A 851 -9.69 11.76 10.53
CA VAL A 851 -9.66 10.61 11.44
C VAL A 851 -10.42 10.97 12.70
N VAL A 852 -11.39 10.14 13.07
CA VAL A 852 -12.25 10.34 14.23
C VAL A 852 -11.88 9.34 15.32
N VAL A 853 -11.54 9.85 16.51
CA VAL A 853 -11.22 9.06 17.71
C VAL A 853 -12.47 9.06 18.61
N PRO A 854 -13.00 7.89 19.01
CA PRO A 854 -14.17 7.85 19.89
C PRO A 854 -13.92 8.54 21.24
N ASP A 855 -14.95 9.14 21.82
CA ASP A 855 -14.88 9.94 23.06
C ASP A 855 -14.32 9.18 24.28
N GLU A 856 -14.40 7.86 24.27
CA GLU A 856 -13.85 6.99 25.32
C GLU A 856 -12.31 6.89 25.30
N TYR A 857 -11.67 7.34 24.23
CA TYR A 857 -10.23 7.21 24.00
C TYR A 857 -9.55 8.57 23.74
N GLU A 858 -8.25 8.63 23.98
CA GLU A 858 -7.39 9.72 23.52
C GLU A 858 -6.66 9.29 22.23
N VAL A 859 -6.25 10.24 21.40
CA VAL A 859 -5.54 9.91 20.15
C VAL A 859 -4.26 9.10 20.37
N GLU A 860 -3.52 9.38 21.46
CA GLU A 860 -2.31 8.65 21.85
C GLU A 860 -2.56 7.20 22.30
N ASP A 861 -3.81 6.77 22.44
CA ASP A 861 -4.10 5.33 22.54
C ASP A 861 -3.76 4.59 21.23
N PHE A 862 -3.80 5.29 20.10
CA PHE A 862 -3.63 4.75 18.75
C PHE A 862 -2.38 5.29 18.03
N THR A 863 -2.10 6.59 18.13
CA THR A 863 -1.04 7.25 17.38
C THR A 863 -0.60 8.57 18.05
N PRO A 864 0.68 8.95 18.01
CA PRO A 864 1.08 10.32 18.33
C PRO A 864 0.44 11.33 17.36
N ILE A 865 0.54 12.61 17.67
CA ILE A 865 0.09 13.70 16.77
C ILE A 865 1.21 14.69 16.49
N GLN A 866 1.13 15.38 15.36
CA GLN A 866 2.11 16.39 14.95
C GLN A 866 1.49 17.47 14.07
N TYR A 867 2.25 18.52 13.76
CA TYR A 867 1.92 19.43 12.66
C TYR A 867 2.39 18.87 11.30
N PRO A 868 1.63 19.07 10.22
CA PRO A 868 2.05 18.65 8.88
C PRO A 868 3.25 19.46 8.40
N SER A 869 4.32 18.79 8.00
CA SER A 869 5.60 19.41 7.65
C SER A 869 6.23 20.21 8.81
N ASN A 870 5.85 19.89 10.05
CA ASN A 870 6.29 20.57 11.28
C ASN A 870 5.97 22.07 11.32
N ASP A 871 4.93 22.51 10.60
CA ASP A 871 4.55 23.92 10.48
C ASP A 871 3.33 24.25 11.32
N LYS A 872 3.56 24.94 12.45
CA LYS A 872 2.52 25.39 13.38
C LYS A 872 1.52 26.36 12.75
N SER A 873 1.93 27.11 11.72
CA SER A 873 1.04 28.09 11.06
C SER A 873 -0.13 27.45 10.34
N LYS A 874 -0.04 26.16 10.00
CA LYS A 874 -1.13 25.38 9.38
C LYS A 874 -2.28 25.07 10.33
N GLY A 875 -2.09 25.21 11.65
CA GLY A 875 -3.16 25.21 12.66
C GLY A 875 -3.94 23.91 12.86
N THR A 876 -3.65 22.85 12.09
CA THR A 876 -4.35 21.55 12.14
C THR A 876 -3.41 20.45 12.60
N TYR A 877 -3.87 19.58 13.49
CA TYR A 877 -3.12 18.41 13.91
C TYR A 877 -3.30 17.26 12.92
N THR A 878 -2.21 16.55 12.66
CA THR A 878 -2.21 15.33 11.86
C THR A 878 -1.84 14.12 12.70
N THR A 879 -2.42 12.97 12.39
CA THR A 879 -1.94 11.68 12.93
C THR A 879 -0.48 11.46 12.55
N HIS A 880 0.32 10.94 13.48
CA HIS A 880 1.73 10.66 13.23
C HIS A 880 1.91 9.41 12.36
N PHE A 881 1.04 8.42 12.55
CA PHE A 881 0.91 7.27 11.65
C PHE A 881 0.06 7.63 10.43
N ASP A 882 0.44 7.06 9.29
CA ASP A 882 -0.38 7.18 8.09
C ASP A 882 -1.63 6.30 8.21
N PHE A 883 -2.76 6.82 7.72
CA PHE A 883 -4.03 6.11 7.86
C PHE A 883 -4.03 4.78 7.09
N LYS A 884 -3.58 4.80 5.83
CA LYS A 884 -3.70 3.70 4.88
C LYS A 884 -2.99 2.42 5.33
N ASN A 885 -1.79 2.53 5.89
CA ASN A 885 -0.99 1.36 6.26
C ASN A 885 -1.10 0.99 7.74
N ALA A 886 -1.54 1.92 8.59
CA ALA A 886 -1.48 1.74 10.04
C ALA A 886 -2.85 1.78 10.73
N LEU A 887 -3.72 2.74 10.41
CA LEU A 887 -4.95 3.01 11.19
C LEU A 887 -6.24 2.53 10.52
N HIS A 888 -6.20 2.10 9.26
CA HIS A 888 -7.39 1.82 8.45
C HIS A 888 -8.36 0.78 9.03
N ASP A 889 -7.85 -0.23 9.75
CA ASP A 889 -8.68 -1.27 10.37
C ASP A 889 -9.11 -0.90 11.81
N THR A 890 -8.64 0.26 12.32
CA THR A 890 -8.72 0.62 13.74
C THR A 890 -9.60 1.83 14.00
N LEU A 891 -9.41 2.91 13.24
CA LEU A 891 -10.14 4.15 13.43
C LEU A 891 -10.93 4.51 12.18
N LEU A 892 -12.05 5.20 12.40
CA LEU A 892 -12.84 5.74 11.31
C LEU A 892 -12.10 6.89 10.60
N LYS A 893 -12.19 6.92 9.28
CA LYS A 893 -11.85 8.07 8.44
C LYS A 893 -13.07 8.54 7.65
N LEU A 894 -13.28 9.85 7.63
CA LEU A 894 -14.23 10.54 6.76
C LEU A 894 -13.43 11.23 5.64
N ASP A 895 -13.68 10.88 4.38
CA ASP A 895 -13.00 11.50 3.23
C ASP A 895 -13.83 12.68 2.70
N GLU A 896 -13.56 13.85 3.29
CA GLU A 896 -14.12 15.14 2.92
C GLU A 896 -13.22 15.84 1.89
N LEU A 897 -13.33 15.44 0.63
CA LEU A 897 -12.41 15.80 -0.44
C LEU A 897 -12.86 17.08 -1.16
N GLY A 898 -11.92 17.97 -1.46
CA GLY A 898 -12.16 19.12 -2.33
C GLY A 898 -12.22 18.70 -3.79
N HIS A 899 -13.23 19.17 -4.52
CA HIS A 899 -13.42 18.89 -5.93
C HIS A 899 -14.04 20.09 -6.66
N ASP A 900 -13.72 20.26 -7.94
CA ASP A 900 -14.15 21.42 -8.73
C ASP A 900 -15.62 21.39 -9.14
N VAL A 901 -16.17 20.19 -9.38
CA VAL A 901 -17.55 20.02 -9.87
C VAL A 901 -18.58 20.71 -8.95
N PRO A 902 -18.58 20.47 -7.63
CA PRO A 902 -19.40 21.23 -6.68
C PRO A 902 -19.26 22.76 -6.82
N THR A 903 -18.04 23.25 -7.02
CA THR A 903 -17.78 24.68 -7.22
C THR A 903 -18.38 25.18 -8.53
N LEU A 904 -18.25 24.40 -9.61
CA LEU A 904 -18.88 24.71 -10.90
C LEU A 904 -20.41 24.75 -10.80
N TYR A 905 -21.02 23.81 -10.08
CA TYR A 905 -22.46 23.82 -9.82
C TYR A 905 -22.89 25.11 -9.16
N LYS A 906 -22.18 25.54 -8.12
CA LYS A 906 -22.48 26.79 -7.42
C LYS A 906 -22.46 27.99 -8.37
N PHE A 907 -21.38 28.18 -9.12
CA PHE A 907 -21.28 29.30 -10.08
C PHE A 907 -22.34 29.22 -11.19
N LEU A 908 -22.71 28.02 -11.65
CA LEU A 908 -23.73 27.83 -12.67
C LEU A 908 -25.15 28.13 -12.14
N GLU A 909 -25.49 27.67 -10.94
CA GLU A 909 -26.79 27.96 -10.31
C GLU A 909 -26.91 29.46 -10.03
N ASP A 910 -25.88 30.08 -9.48
CA ASP A 910 -25.87 31.52 -9.19
C ASP A 910 -25.99 32.36 -10.48
N ALA A 911 -25.36 31.92 -11.59
CA ALA A 911 -25.39 32.63 -12.86
C ALA A 911 -26.66 32.41 -13.69
N THR A 912 -27.34 31.27 -13.54
CA THR A 912 -28.51 30.90 -14.37
C THR A 912 -29.83 30.90 -13.63
N GLY A 913 -29.83 30.77 -12.31
CA GLY A 913 -31.01 30.56 -11.47
C GLY A 913 -31.67 29.18 -11.65
N ILE A 914 -31.03 28.26 -12.37
CA ILE A 914 -31.54 26.90 -12.64
C ILE A 914 -30.79 25.92 -11.74
N PRO A 915 -31.49 25.19 -10.84
CA PRO A 915 -30.86 24.16 -10.02
C PRO A 915 -30.25 23.04 -10.88
N VAL A 916 -29.03 22.61 -10.56
CA VAL A 916 -28.34 21.56 -11.34
C VAL A 916 -29.08 20.22 -11.27
N MET A 917 -29.79 19.96 -10.16
CA MET A 917 -30.54 18.73 -9.95
C MET A 917 -31.79 18.63 -10.84
N ASP A 918 -32.23 19.74 -11.44
CA ASP A 918 -33.41 19.80 -12.33
C ASP A 918 -33.04 19.61 -13.82
N VAL A 919 -31.76 19.43 -14.14
CA VAL A 919 -31.27 19.22 -15.51
C VAL A 919 -31.72 17.86 -16.08
N ASP A 920 -32.24 17.87 -17.31
CA ASP A 920 -32.62 16.64 -18.03
C ASP A 920 -31.38 15.90 -18.57
N LEU A 921 -30.94 14.90 -17.83
CA LEU A 921 -29.82 14.03 -18.19
C LEU A 921 -30.09 13.13 -19.39
N CYS A 922 -31.35 12.99 -19.81
CA CYS A 922 -31.76 12.15 -20.92
C CYS A 922 -31.91 12.94 -22.24
N ASP A 923 -31.47 14.20 -22.28
CA ASP A 923 -31.51 15.02 -23.50
C ASP A 923 -30.62 14.39 -24.60
N PRO A 924 -31.19 14.04 -25.77
CA PRO A 924 -30.43 13.46 -26.88
C PRO A 924 -29.20 14.27 -27.32
N LYS A 925 -29.23 15.61 -27.16
CA LYS A 925 -28.08 16.47 -27.52
C LYS A 925 -26.87 16.22 -26.63
N LEU A 926 -27.05 15.79 -25.38
CA LEU A 926 -25.95 15.47 -24.48
C LEU A 926 -25.13 14.28 -24.99
N TYR A 927 -25.80 13.25 -25.51
CA TYR A 927 -25.15 12.07 -26.08
C TYR A 927 -24.56 12.37 -27.46
N GLN A 928 -25.22 13.19 -28.27
CA GLN A 928 -24.68 13.67 -29.54
C GLN A 928 -23.39 14.48 -29.33
N MET A 929 -23.29 15.23 -28.22
CA MET A 929 -22.13 16.06 -27.88
C MET A 929 -20.85 15.24 -27.72
N ILE A 930 -21.00 13.97 -27.30
CA ILE A 930 -19.89 13.06 -27.03
C ILE A 930 -19.15 12.67 -28.31
N THR A 931 -19.84 12.61 -29.45
CA THR A 931 -19.27 12.15 -30.71
C THR A 931 -19.31 13.19 -31.83
N SER A 932 -19.85 14.38 -31.56
CA SER A 932 -20.02 15.45 -32.55
C SER A 932 -19.88 16.84 -31.92
N THR A 933 -19.52 17.83 -32.75
CA THR A 933 -19.53 19.27 -32.42
C THR A 933 -20.86 19.97 -32.73
N GLU A 934 -21.78 19.27 -33.39
CA GLU A 934 -23.08 19.81 -33.83
C GLU A 934 -23.91 20.44 -32.69
N PRO A 935 -24.00 19.85 -31.48
CA PRO A 935 -24.81 20.41 -30.41
C PRO A 935 -24.38 21.82 -29.94
N ILE A 936 -23.11 22.18 -30.15
CA ILE A 936 -22.58 23.49 -29.79
C ILE A 936 -22.44 24.45 -30.99
N GLY A 937 -22.72 23.97 -32.21
CA GLY A 937 -22.79 24.79 -33.42
C GLY A 937 -21.46 25.21 -34.04
N VAL A 938 -20.37 24.46 -33.83
CA VAL A 938 -19.04 24.74 -34.41
C VAL A 938 -18.55 23.56 -35.26
N SER A 939 -17.58 23.78 -36.15
CA SER A 939 -16.94 22.69 -36.89
C SER A 939 -15.76 22.06 -36.12
N PRO A 940 -15.44 20.78 -36.34
CA PRO A 940 -14.27 20.14 -35.74
C PRO A 940 -12.95 20.87 -35.99
N GLU A 941 -12.77 21.41 -37.21
CA GLU A 941 -11.57 22.14 -37.62
C GLU A 941 -11.45 23.50 -36.93
N ASP A 942 -12.56 24.07 -36.48
CA ASP A 942 -12.56 25.35 -35.80
C ASP A 942 -11.96 25.27 -34.40
N ILE A 943 -12.08 24.10 -33.76
CA ILE A 943 -11.67 23.87 -32.37
C ILE A 943 -10.56 22.81 -32.22
N ASP A 944 -10.06 22.25 -33.33
CA ASP A 944 -9.09 21.14 -33.38
C ASP A 944 -9.56 19.93 -32.54
N CYS A 945 -10.86 19.63 -32.58
CA CYS A 945 -11.48 18.55 -31.81
C CYS A 945 -12.76 18.02 -32.50
N PRO A 946 -12.95 16.70 -32.64
CA PRO A 946 -14.14 16.13 -33.31
C PRO A 946 -15.41 16.06 -32.46
N THR A 947 -15.34 16.41 -31.17
CA THR A 947 -16.46 16.31 -30.22
C THR A 947 -16.69 17.64 -29.51
N SER A 948 -17.81 17.78 -28.79
CA SER A 948 -18.00 18.94 -27.90
C SER A 948 -17.67 18.64 -26.44
N THR A 949 -16.82 17.65 -26.14
CA THR A 949 -16.45 17.31 -24.75
C THR A 949 -15.25 18.08 -24.21
N LEU A 950 -14.65 19.01 -24.99
CA LEU A 950 -13.63 19.93 -24.47
C LEU A 950 -14.16 20.61 -23.21
N SER A 951 -13.34 20.80 -22.17
CA SER A 951 -13.69 21.31 -20.82
C SER A 951 -14.60 20.42 -19.95
N ILE A 952 -15.27 19.40 -20.51
CA ILE A 952 -16.08 18.46 -19.72
C ILE A 952 -15.15 17.54 -18.92
N PRO A 953 -15.33 17.42 -17.58
CA PRO A 953 -14.48 16.58 -16.74
C PRO A 953 -14.38 15.14 -17.27
N GLU A 954 -13.17 14.56 -17.20
CA GLU A 954 -12.79 13.24 -17.76
C GLU A 954 -12.85 13.13 -19.29
N MET A 955 -13.97 13.55 -19.89
CA MET A 955 -14.29 13.36 -21.30
C MET A 955 -13.51 14.27 -22.26
N GLY A 956 -12.90 15.35 -21.75
CA GLY A 956 -12.13 16.30 -22.55
C GLY A 956 -10.65 15.95 -22.73
N THR A 957 -10.15 14.87 -22.12
CA THR A 957 -8.73 14.51 -22.20
C THR A 957 -8.38 13.90 -23.57
N PRO A 958 -7.14 14.09 -24.09
CA PRO A 958 -6.75 13.51 -25.38
C PRO A 958 -6.92 11.98 -25.46
N PHE A 959 -6.67 11.28 -24.35
CA PHE A 959 -6.84 9.83 -24.28
C PHE A 959 -8.31 9.43 -24.40
N VAL A 960 -9.20 10.06 -23.61
CA VAL A 960 -10.63 9.74 -23.65
C VAL A 960 -11.25 10.17 -24.98
N LEU A 961 -10.87 11.31 -25.55
CA LEU A 961 -11.29 11.72 -26.89
C LEU A 961 -10.97 10.65 -27.95
N GLY A 962 -9.78 10.04 -27.89
CA GLY A 962 -9.42 8.90 -28.73
C GLY A 962 -10.34 7.70 -28.53
N MET A 963 -10.66 7.37 -27.28
CA MET A 963 -11.60 6.28 -26.95
C MET A 963 -13.02 6.56 -27.47
N LEU A 964 -13.54 7.77 -27.27
CA LEU A 964 -14.87 8.17 -27.75
C LEU A 964 -15.00 8.03 -29.26
N MET A 965 -13.95 8.40 -29.99
CA MET A 965 -13.91 8.31 -31.45
C MET A 965 -13.85 6.89 -31.98
N GLU A 966 -13.11 6.01 -31.29
CA GLU A 966 -13.03 4.60 -31.67
C GLU A 966 -14.28 3.79 -31.25
N ALA A 967 -14.85 4.09 -30.08
CA ALA A 967 -15.94 3.31 -29.49
C ALA A 967 -17.35 3.79 -29.89
N GLN A 968 -17.50 5.06 -30.28
CA GLN A 968 -18.78 5.69 -30.68
C GLN A 968 -19.94 5.41 -29.69
N PRO A 969 -19.81 5.79 -28.40
CA PRO A 969 -20.85 5.55 -27.40
C PRO A 969 -22.13 6.32 -27.73
N LYS A 970 -23.29 5.73 -27.43
CA LYS A 970 -24.62 6.31 -27.75
C LYS A 970 -25.54 6.44 -26.55
N THR A 971 -25.29 5.66 -25.50
CA THR A 971 -26.13 5.55 -24.32
C THR A 971 -25.38 5.98 -23.07
N PHE A 972 -26.09 6.26 -21.99
CA PHE A 972 -25.48 6.51 -20.68
C PHE A 972 -24.68 5.31 -20.21
N SER A 973 -25.21 4.10 -20.40
CA SER A 973 -24.50 2.86 -20.05
C SER A 973 -23.18 2.73 -20.81
N ASP A 974 -23.11 3.11 -22.09
CA ASP A 974 -21.84 3.12 -22.83
C ASP A 974 -20.84 4.11 -22.23
N LEU A 975 -21.30 5.28 -21.76
CA LEU A 975 -20.45 6.26 -21.09
C LEU A 975 -19.91 5.76 -19.75
N LEU A 976 -20.68 4.94 -19.02
CA LEU A 976 -20.18 4.25 -17.83
C LEU A 976 -19.04 3.31 -18.18
N GLN A 977 -19.16 2.57 -19.29
CA GLN A 977 -18.08 1.71 -19.77
C GLN A 977 -16.85 2.54 -20.15
N ILE A 978 -17.02 3.62 -20.91
CA ILE A 978 -15.91 4.52 -21.27
C ILE A 978 -15.20 5.07 -20.03
N SER A 979 -15.96 5.58 -19.06
CA SER A 979 -15.41 6.08 -17.80
C SER A 979 -14.58 5.00 -17.12
N GLY A 980 -15.13 3.80 -16.92
CA GLY A 980 -14.40 2.71 -16.29
C GLY A 980 -13.17 2.21 -17.09
N LEU A 981 -13.27 2.14 -18.42
CA LEU A 981 -12.17 1.75 -19.32
C LEU A 981 -11.05 2.78 -19.39
N SER A 982 -11.38 4.07 -19.19
CA SER A 982 -10.41 5.16 -19.25
C SER A 982 -9.49 5.22 -18.03
N HIS A 983 -9.85 4.50 -16.96
CA HIS A 983 -9.11 4.48 -15.71
C HIS A 983 -8.62 3.07 -15.36
N GLY A 984 -7.37 2.76 -15.73
CA GLY A 984 -6.70 1.51 -15.35
C GLY A 984 -5.71 1.04 -16.40
N THR A 985 -4.58 0.48 -15.96
CA THR A 985 -3.58 -0.11 -16.86
C THR A 985 -4.13 -1.40 -17.49
N ASP A 986 -3.90 -1.59 -18.79
CA ASP A 986 -4.33 -2.76 -19.59
C ASP A 986 -5.84 -3.04 -19.64
N VAL A 987 -6.65 -2.00 -19.40
CA VAL A 987 -8.12 -2.09 -19.52
C VAL A 987 -8.57 -1.78 -20.96
N TRP A 988 -8.09 -0.65 -21.52
CA TRP A 988 -8.38 -0.25 -22.89
C TRP A 988 -7.34 -0.80 -23.90
N LEU A 989 -6.11 -0.32 -23.82
CA LEU A 989 -5.01 -0.68 -24.74
C LEU A 989 -4.67 -2.18 -24.60
N GLY A 990 -4.63 -2.91 -25.72
CA GLY A 990 -4.34 -4.36 -25.74
C GLY A 990 -5.46 -5.28 -25.23
N ASN A 991 -6.64 -4.72 -24.94
CA ASN A 991 -7.81 -5.46 -24.47
C ASN A 991 -9.10 -4.95 -25.15
N ALA A 992 -9.92 -4.12 -24.48
CA ALA A 992 -11.21 -3.66 -24.99
C ALA A 992 -11.11 -2.98 -26.37
N GLN A 993 -10.04 -2.20 -26.59
CA GLN A 993 -9.80 -1.52 -27.86
C GLN A 993 -9.69 -2.50 -29.03
N GLU A 994 -8.94 -3.60 -28.85
CA GLU A 994 -8.74 -4.61 -29.89
C GLU A 994 -10.02 -5.40 -30.16
N LEU A 995 -10.78 -5.73 -29.11
CA LEU A 995 -12.06 -6.43 -29.22
C LEU A 995 -13.06 -5.62 -30.06
N ILE A 996 -13.15 -4.31 -29.80
CA ILE A 996 -14.01 -3.39 -30.54
C ILE A 996 -13.51 -3.22 -31.99
N LYS A 997 -12.20 -2.98 -32.19
CA LYS A 997 -11.62 -2.83 -33.54
C LYS A 997 -11.77 -4.07 -34.42
N ASN A 998 -11.70 -5.26 -33.82
CA ASN A 998 -11.86 -6.53 -34.52
C ASN A 998 -13.33 -6.93 -34.73
N GLY A 999 -14.29 -6.13 -34.23
CA GLY A 999 -15.72 -6.41 -34.34
C GLY A 999 -16.18 -7.63 -33.53
N VAL A 1000 -15.45 -8.00 -32.48
CA VAL A 1000 -15.79 -9.13 -31.60
C VAL A 1000 -16.93 -8.77 -30.66
N CYS A 1001 -16.91 -7.54 -30.12
CA CYS A 1001 -17.96 -6.99 -29.26
C CYS A 1001 -18.11 -5.49 -29.51
N THR A 1002 -19.17 -4.87 -28.98
CA THR A 1002 -19.36 -3.41 -29.01
C THR A 1002 -19.00 -2.78 -27.68
N ILE A 1003 -19.02 -1.44 -27.60
CA ILE A 1003 -18.84 -0.72 -26.33
C ILE A 1003 -19.93 -1.05 -25.31
N SER A 1004 -21.12 -1.46 -25.74
CA SER A 1004 -22.24 -1.82 -24.86
C SER A 1004 -22.02 -3.15 -24.15
N ASP A 1005 -21.21 -4.04 -24.74
CA ASP A 1005 -21.01 -5.41 -24.25
C ASP A 1005 -19.70 -5.60 -23.47
N VAL A 1006 -18.77 -4.66 -23.58
CA VAL A 1006 -17.41 -4.80 -23.02
C VAL A 1006 -17.39 -4.63 -21.50
N ILE A 1007 -16.34 -5.16 -20.88
CA ILE A 1007 -16.09 -5.04 -19.44
C ILE A 1007 -15.44 -3.68 -19.14
N GLY A 1008 -16.22 -2.69 -18.72
CA GLY A 1008 -15.72 -1.39 -18.28
C GLY A 1008 -15.81 -1.13 -16.78
N CYS A 1009 -16.72 -1.79 -16.05
CA CYS A 1009 -16.86 -1.65 -14.59
C CYS A 1009 -16.87 -3.00 -13.89
N ARG A 1010 -16.36 -3.07 -12.65
CA ARG A 1010 -16.36 -4.33 -11.87
C ARG A 1010 -17.77 -4.85 -11.62
N ASP A 1011 -18.70 -3.97 -11.25
CA ASP A 1011 -20.09 -4.34 -10.95
C ASP A 1011 -20.76 -4.97 -12.17
N GLY A 1012 -20.40 -4.51 -13.37
CA GLY A 1012 -20.88 -5.07 -14.63
C GLY A 1012 -20.52 -6.53 -14.83
N ILE A 1013 -19.40 -7.00 -14.26
CA ILE A 1013 -19.06 -8.44 -14.26
C ILE A 1013 -20.07 -9.21 -13.41
N MET A 1014 -20.31 -8.73 -12.18
CA MET A 1014 -21.22 -9.40 -11.26
C MET A 1014 -22.64 -9.44 -11.82
N THR A 1015 -23.17 -8.31 -12.30
CA THR A 1015 -24.54 -8.26 -12.84
C THR A 1015 -24.67 -9.09 -14.11
N TYR A 1016 -23.71 -9.02 -15.04
CA TYR A 1016 -23.70 -9.85 -16.25
C TYR A 1016 -23.75 -11.35 -15.93
N LEU A 1017 -22.92 -11.81 -14.99
CA LEU A 1017 -22.91 -13.21 -14.58
C LEU A 1017 -24.20 -13.63 -13.88
N LEU A 1018 -24.80 -12.75 -13.07
CA LEU A 1018 -26.11 -13.00 -12.45
C LEU A 1018 -27.22 -13.15 -13.50
N HIS A 1019 -27.29 -12.26 -14.49
CA HIS A 1019 -28.28 -12.39 -15.56
C HIS A 1019 -28.08 -13.65 -16.40
N LYS A 1020 -26.83 -14.05 -16.68
CA LYS A 1020 -26.53 -15.31 -17.37
C LYS A 1020 -26.93 -16.53 -16.55
N ALA A 1021 -26.67 -16.51 -15.25
CA ALA A 1021 -27.11 -17.54 -14.31
C ALA A 1021 -28.64 -17.66 -14.29
N GLU A 1022 -29.35 -16.55 -14.11
CA GLU A 1022 -30.83 -16.52 -14.09
C GLU A 1022 -31.43 -16.97 -15.43
N ALA A 1023 -30.87 -16.51 -16.56
CA ALA A 1023 -31.30 -16.94 -17.88
C ALA A 1023 -31.04 -18.44 -18.12
N TYR A 1024 -29.94 -18.99 -17.59
CA TYR A 1024 -29.68 -20.43 -17.60
C TYR A 1024 -30.72 -21.19 -16.79
N GLU A 1025 -31.05 -20.73 -15.58
CA GLU A 1025 -32.07 -21.35 -14.72
C GLU A 1025 -33.45 -21.35 -15.38
N GLN A 1026 -33.84 -20.21 -15.97
CA GLN A 1026 -35.11 -20.09 -16.70
C GLN A 1026 -35.16 -20.99 -17.94
N ARG A 1027 -34.06 -21.08 -18.69
CA ARG A 1027 -33.97 -21.89 -19.93
C ARG A 1027 -33.90 -23.39 -19.65
N THR A 1028 -33.25 -23.79 -18.56
CA THR A 1028 -32.93 -25.21 -18.30
C THR A 1028 -33.76 -25.83 -17.18
N GLY A 1029 -34.36 -25.02 -16.31
CA GLY A 1029 -35.05 -25.46 -15.09
C GLY A 1029 -34.13 -26.06 -14.01
N LYS A 1030 -32.80 -25.94 -14.18
CA LYS A 1030 -31.78 -26.42 -13.24
C LYS A 1030 -31.14 -25.24 -12.50
N PRO A 1031 -30.66 -25.43 -11.26
CA PRO A 1031 -29.90 -24.39 -10.57
C PRO A 1031 -28.62 -24.05 -11.35
N SER A 1032 -28.25 -22.77 -11.37
CA SER A 1032 -27.02 -22.30 -11.99
C SER A 1032 -25.78 -22.92 -11.33
N PRO A 1033 -24.76 -23.32 -12.11
CA PRO A 1033 -23.46 -23.75 -11.57
C PRO A 1033 -22.67 -22.59 -10.94
N LEU A 1034 -23.05 -21.33 -11.19
CA LEU A 1034 -22.52 -20.15 -10.53
C LEU A 1034 -23.50 -19.62 -9.50
N SER A 1035 -23.08 -19.53 -8.23
CA SER A 1035 -23.84 -18.86 -7.18
C SER A 1035 -23.64 -17.34 -7.20
N LYS A 1036 -24.47 -16.60 -6.47
CA LYS A 1036 -24.30 -15.14 -6.28
C LYS A 1036 -22.93 -14.79 -5.69
N LYS A 1037 -22.43 -15.63 -4.77
CA LYS A 1037 -21.11 -15.46 -4.14
C LYS A 1037 -19.97 -15.71 -5.12
N ASP A 1038 -20.14 -16.65 -6.06
CA ASP A 1038 -19.14 -16.91 -7.11
C ASP A 1038 -19.06 -15.74 -8.09
N CYS A 1039 -20.20 -15.18 -8.50
CA CYS A 1039 -20.24 -13.98 -9.35
C CYS A 1039 -19.47 -12.80 -8.71
N PHE A 1040 -19.65 -12.60 -7.40
CA PHE A 1040 -18.91 -11.59 -6.64
C PHE A 1040 -17.42 -11.89 -6.53
N LYS A 1041 -17.03 -13.15 -6.27
CA LYS A 1041 -15.63 -13.56 -6.23
C LYS A 1041 -14.94 -13.32 -7.57
N ILE A 1042 -15.57 -13.72 -8.68
CA ILE A 1042 -15.06 -13.52 -10.04
C ILE A 1042 -14.84 -12.04 -10.32
N MET A 1043 -15.82 -11.18 -10.00
CA MET A 1043 -15.66 -9.73 -10.06
C MET A 1043 -14.44 -9.24 -9.28
N GLU A 1044 -14.29 -9.66 -8.01
CA GLU A 1044 -13.19 -9.22 -7.15
C GLU A 1044 -11.82 -9.76 -7.60
N TYR A 1045 -11.77 -10.96 -8.20
CA TYR A 1045 -10.54 -11.51 -8.78
C TYR A 1045 -10.10 -10.73 -10.02
N THR A 1046 -11.04 -10.46 -10.93
CA THR A 1046 -10.77 -9.69 -12.15
C THR A 1046 -10.34 -8.27 -11.83
N ARG A 1047 -11.07 -7.54 -10.98
CA ARG A 1047 -10.74 -6.13 -10.67
C ARG A 1047 -9.42 -5.96 -9.92
N LYS A 1048 -8.89 -7.01 -9.27
CA LYS A 1048 -7.60 -6.99 -8.54
C LYS A 1048 -6.43 -7.51 -9.40
N GLY A 1049 -6.66 -7.85 -10.67
CA GLY A 1049 -5.64 -8.47 -11.52
C GLY A 1049 -5.24 -9.87 -11.07
N LYS A 1050 -6.09 -10.55 -10.30
CA LYS A 1050 -5.86 -11.90 -9.76
C LYS A 1050 -6.46 -13.00 -10.63
N ALA A 1051 -7.21 -12.64 -11.68
CA ALA A 1051 -7.85 -13.59 -12.58
C ALA A 1051 -6.91 -14.71 -13.07
N PRO A 1052 -5.66 -14.45 -13.55
CA PRO A 1052 -4.76 -15.52 -14.00
C PRO A 1052 -4.50 -16.63 -12.99
N LYS A 1053 -4.65 -16.34 -11.69
CA LYS A 1053 -4.42 -17.30 -10.61
C LYS A 1053 -5.73 -17.89 -10.06
N GLU A 1054 -6.77 -17.07 -9.91
CA GLU A 1054 -7.96 -17.42 -9.13
C GLU A 1054 -9.22 -17.70 -9.99
N LEU A 1055 -9.25 -17.27 -11.26
CA LEU A 1055 -10.37 -17.50 -12.19
C LEU A 1055 -10.46 -18.92 -12.80
N PRO A 1056 -9.35 -19.68 -13.04
CA PRO A 1056 -9.41 -20.97 -13.72
C PRO A 1056 -10.45 -21.98 -13.19
N PRO A 1057 -10.74 -22.08 -11.88
CA PRO A 1057 -11.77 -22.97 -11.35
C PRO A 1057 -13.20 -22.66 -11.82
N TYR A 1058 -13.48 -21.42 -12.24
CA TYR A 1058 -14.83 -20.96 -12.60
C TYR A 1058 -15.09 -20.97 -14.11
N GLU A 1059 -14.06 -21.18 -14.95
CA GLU A 1059 -14.20 -21.05 -16.41
C GLU A 1059 -15.27 -21.95 -17.00
N GLU A 1060 -15.30 -23.22 -16.61
CA GLU A 1060 -16.26 -24.18 -17.17
C GLU A 1060 -17.68 -23.84 -16.74
N ALA A 1061 -17.87 -23.38 -15.50
CA ALA A 1061 -19.15 -22.88 -15.02
C ALA A 1061 -19.60 -21.61 -15.76
N MET A 1062 -18.68 -20.68 -16.06
CA MET A 1062 -18.95 -19.50 -16.88
C MET A 1062 -19.38 -19.89 -18.31
N LYS A 1063 -18.69 -20.85 -18.93
CA LYS A 1063 -19.06 -21.36 -20.27
C LYS A 1063 -20.43 -22.04 -20.24
N GLU A 1064 -20.73 -22.84 -19.21
CA GLU A 1064 -22.00 -23.55 -19.08
C GLU A 1064 -23.21 -22.62 -18.97
N VAL A 1065 -23.09 -21.50 -18.24
CA VAL A 1065 -24.16 -20.48 -18.19
C VAL A 1065 -24.24 -19.62 -19.46
N GLY A 1066 -23.31 -19.80 -20.41
CA GLY A 1066 -23.30 -19.13 -21.70
C GLY A 1066 -22.52 -17.81 -21.74
N VAL A 1067 -21.42 -17.73 -20.98
CA VAL A 1067 -20.40 -16.67 -21.13
C VAL A 1067 -19.46 -17.03 -22.29
N GLU A 1068 -19.20 -16.06 -23.16
CA GLU A 1068 -18.35 -16.22 -24.34
C GLU A 1068 -16.86 -16.22 -23.98
N GLN A 1069 -16.04 -16.95 -24.76
CA GLN A 1069 -14.61 -17.11 -24.46
C GLN A 1069 -13.85 -15.78 -24.42
N TRP A 1070 -14.16 -14.84 -25.31
CA TRP A 1070 -13.48 -13.53 -25.34
C TRP A 1070 -13.70 -12.74 -24.04
N TYR A 1071 -14.83 -12.93 -23.36
CA TYR A 1071 -15.15 -12.26 -22.09
C TYR A 1071 -14.26 -12.81 -20.97
N ILE A 1072 -14.06 -14.13 -20.96
CA ILE A 1072 -13.15 -14.83 -20.04
C ILE A 1072 -11.71 -14.37 -20.29
N ASP A 1073 -11.28 -14.33 -21.55
CA ASP A 1073 -9.94 -13.86 -21.94
C ASP A 1073 -9.71 -12.39 -21.54
N SER A 1074 -10.74 -11.55 -21.64
CA SER A 1074 -10.68 -10.17 -21.17
C SER A 1074 -10.51 -10.08 -19.65
N CYS A 1075 -11.21 -10.92 -18.88
CA CYS A 1075 -11.03 -11.00 -17.42
C CYS A 1075 -9.58 -11.30 -17.02
N TYR A 1076 -8.88 -12.14 -17.79
CA TYR A 1076 -7.46 -12.46 -17.54
C TYR A 1076 -6.50 -11.30 -17.75
N LYS A 1077 -6.84 -10.34 -18.62
CA LYS A 1077 -5.99 -9.20 -18.95
C LYS A 1077 -6.08 -8.07 -17.93
N ILE A 1078 -7.28 -7.80 -17.42
CA ILE A 1078 -7.57 -6.65 -16.54
C ILE A 1078 -6.71 -6.69 -15.28
N LYS A 1079 -5.98 -5.60 -14.99
CA LYS A 1079 -5.14 -5.46 -13.78
C LYS A 1079 -5.85 -4.72 -12.65
N TYR A 1080 -6.66 -3.74 -13.02
CA TYR A 1080 -7.42 -2.90 -12.10
C TYR A 1080 -8.69 -2.39 -12.80
N MET A 1081 -9.80 -2.22 -12.07
CA MET A 1081 -11.04 -1.68 -12.64
C MET A 1081 -11.91 -0.95 -11.61
N PHE A 1082 -12.58 0.12 -12.06
CA PHE A 1082 -13.42 0.99 -11.24
C PHE A 1082 -14.82 0.42 -10.91
N PRO A 1083 -15.46 0.87 -9.80
CA PRO A 1083 -16.86 0.61 -9.52
C PRO A 1083 -17.81 1.41 -10.41
N LYS A 1084 -18.94 0.79 -10.79
CA LYS A 1084 -20.00 1.40 -11.61
C LYS A 1084 -20.62 2.62 -10.92
N ALA A 1085 -20.76 2.60 -9.60
CA ALA A 1085 -21.27 3.74 -8.83
C ALA A 1085 -20.40 5.01 -8.98
N HIS A 1086 -19.08 4.84 -8.96
CA HIS A 1086 -18.15 5.95 -9.16
C HIS A 1086 -18.23 6.48 -10.60
N ALA A 1087 -18.22 5.59 -11.59
CA ALA A 1087 -18.41 5.97 -12.99
C ALA A 1087 -19.75 6.72 -13.19
N ALA A 1088 -20.83 6.24 -12.57
CA ALA A 1088 -22.15 6.87 -12.67
C ALA A 1088 -22.17 8.28 -12.10
N ALA A 1089 -21.60 8.51 -10.91
CA ALA A 1089 -21.51 9.84 -10.32
C ALA A 1089 -20.76 10.83 -11.23
N TYR A 1090 -19.61 10.43 -11.77
CA TYR A 1090 -18.79 11.29 -12.63
C TYR A 1090 -19.45 11.56 -13.98
N VAL A 1091 -20.08 10.55 -14.60
CA VAL A 1091 -20.79 10.73 -15.87
C VAL A 1091 -22.05 11.58 -15.68
N ILE A 1092 -22.81 11.39 -14.60
CA ILE A 1092 -23.93 12.28 -14.23
C ILE A 1092 -23.44 13.72 -14.15
N ALA A 1093 -22.33 13.94 -13.42
CA ALA A 1093 -21.78 15.27 -13.28
C ALA A 1093 -21.35 15.89 -14.61
N ALA A 1094 -20.65 15.12 -15.44
CA ALA A 1094 -20.21 15.54 -16.77
C ALA A 1094 -21.39 15.92 -17.67
N LEU A 1095 -22.47 15.13 -17.67
CA LEU A 1095 -23.66 15.40 -18.48
C LEU A 1095 -24.44 16.63 -17.99
N ARG A 1096 -24.54 16.86 -16.67
CA ARG A 1096 -25.12 18.10 -16.15
C ARG A 1096 -24.36 19.32 -16.62
N LEU A 1097 -23.04 19.29 -16.51
CA LEU A 1097 -22.17 20.37 -17.00
C LEU A 1097 -22.31 20.55 -18.52
N GLY A 1098 -22.41 19.44 -19.27
CA GLY A 1098 -22.68 19.44 -20.70
C GLY A 1098 -23.99 20.16 -21.06
N TRP A 1099 -25.04 20.01 -20.25
CA TRP A 1099 -26.31 20.69 -20.49
C TRP A 1099 -26.16 22.20 -20.40
N TYR A 1100 -25.50 22.71 -19.36
CA TYR A 1100 -25.18 24.15 -19.27
C TYR A 1100 -24.27 24.60 -20.42
N LYS A 1101 -23.30 23.78 -20.83
CA LYS A 1101 -22.43 24.10 -21.97
C LYS A 1101 -23.23 24.26 -23.28
N ILE A 1102 -24.26 23.44 -23.49
CA ILE A 1102 -25.12 23.51 -24.69
C ILE A 1102 -26.05 24.72 -24.60
N TYR A 1103 -26.79 24.88 -23.49
CA TYR A 1103 -27.91 25.82 -23.38
C TYR A 1103 -27.56 27.19 -22.78
N TYR A 1104 -26.55 27.25 -21.91
CA TYR A 1104 -26.09 28.46 -21.22
C TYR A 1104 -24.55 28.64 -21.37
N PRO A 1105 -24.03 28.66 -22.61
CA PRO A 1105 -22.60 28.61 -22.87
C PRO A 1105 -21.80 29.74 -22.24
N LEU A 1106 -22.31 30.97 -22.25
CA LEU A 1106 -21.59 32.13 -21.68
C LEU A 1106 -21.37 31.96 -20.17
N GLN A 1107 -22.41 31.53 -19.46
CA GLN A 1107 -22.37 31.21 -18.02
C GLN A 1107 -21.47 30.01 -17.76
N TYR A 1108 -21.54 28.99 -18.61
CA TYR A 1108 -20.68 27.82 -18.52
C TYR A 1108 -19.19 28.17 -18.64
N TYR A 1109 -18.80 28.94 -19.65
CA TYR A 1109 -17.40 29.34 -19.82
C TYR A 1109 -16.94 30.26 -18.68
N SER A 1110 -17.79 31.19 -18.22
CA SER A 1110 -17.51 32.04 -17.05
C SER A 1110 -17.23 31.20 -15.79
N ALA A 1111 -18.09 30.22 -15.48
CA ALA A 1111 -17.88 29.30 -14.37
C ALA A 1111 -16.62 28.43 -14.57
N PHE A 1112 -16.44 27.86 -15.76
CA PHE A 1112 -15.29 27.02 -16.09
C PHE A 1112 -13.97 27.77 -15.90
N PHE A 1113 -13.81 28.96 -16.47
CA PHE A 1113 -12.56 29.73 -16.32
C PHE A 1113 -12.37 30.24 -14.90
N THR A 1114 -13.44 30.50 -14.15
CA THR A 1114 -13.33 30.87 -12.72
C THR A 1114 -12.76 29.75 -11.87
N VAL A 1115 -13.15 28.50 -12.13
CA VAL A 1115 -12.73 27.34 -11.33
C VAL A 1115 -11.47 26.67 -11.89
N ARG A 1116 -11.32 26.62 -13.21
CA ARG A 1116 -10.28 25.88 -13.95
C ARG A 1116 -9.49 26.71 -14.97
N GLY A 1117 -9.57 28.04 -14.91
CA GLY A 1117 -8.99 28.91 -15.94
C GLY A 1117 -7.47 28.87 -16.06
N GLY A 1118 -6.75 28.52 -14.99
CA GLY A 1118 -5.33 28.14 -15.01
C GLY A 1118 -4.39 29.06 -15.81
N ASP A 1119 -3.42 28.44 -16.50
CA ASP A 1119 -2.41 29.07 -17.36
C ASP A 1119 -3.00 29.59 -18.70
N LEU A 1120 -4.06 30.39 -18.63
CA LEU A 1120 -4.63 31.08 -19.78
C LEU A 1120 -3.64 32.11 -20.35
N ASP A 1121 -3.40 32.09 -21.67
CA ASP A 1121 -2.74 33.20 -22.35
C ASP A 1121 -3.75 34.35 -22.54
N ALA A 1122 -3.85 35.21 -21.52
CA ALA A 1122 -4.79 36.32 -21.47
C ALA A 1122 -4.70 37.25 -22.68
N VAL A 1123 -3.48 37.50 -23.18
CA VAL A 1123 -3.25 38.39 -24.32
C VAL A 1123 -3.81 37.79 -25.59
N ALA A 1124 -3.47 36.53 -25.89
CA ALA A 1124 -4.00 35.84 -27.07
C ALA A 1124 -5.53 35.70 -26.98
N ALA A 1125 -6.07 35.38 -25.80
CA ALA A 1125 -7.50 35.21 -25.57
C ALA A 1125 -8.32 36.48 -25.86
N VAL A 1126 -7.82 37.67 -25.48
CA VAL A 1126 -8.47 38.96 -25.74
C VAL A 1126 -8.34 39.38 -27.21
N GLN A 1127 -7.19 39.11 -27.85
CA GLN A 1127 -6.97 39.42 -29.27
C GLN A 1127 -7.88 38.62 -30.21
N GLY A 1128 -8.32 37.43 -29.79
CA GLY A 1128 -9.36 36.66 -30.46
C GLY A 1128 -8.84 35.47 -31.28
N LYS A 1129 -9.70 34.97 -32.18
CA LYS A 1129 -9.59 33.63 -32.80
C LYS A 1129 -8.22 33.39 -33.47
N ASP A 1130 -7.72 34.35 -34.24
CA ASP A 1130 -6.50 34.19 -35.03
C ASP A 1130 -5.24 34.14 -34.16
N ALA A 1131 -5.18 34.96 -33.10
CA ALA A 1131 -4.06 34.98 -32.16
C ALA A 1131 -3.96 33.66 -31.37
N VAL A 1132 -5.11 33.14 -30.92
CA VAL A 1132 -5.19 31.84 -30.23
C VAL A 1132 -4.72 30.71 -31.15
N LYS A 1133 -5.20 30.65 -32.40
CA LYS A 1133 -4.74 29.63 -33.36
C LYS A 1133 -3.24 29.73 -33.65
N ALA A 1134 -2.69 30.93 -33.78
CA ALA A 1134 -1.26 31.12 -33.99
C ALA A 1134 -0.44 30.58 -32.81
N ARG A 1135 -0.88 30.84 -31.57
CA ARG A 1135 -0.22 30.35 -30.36
C ARG A 1135 -0.30 28.83 -30.23
N MET A 1136 -1.46 28.24 -30.53
CA MET A 1136 -1.64 26.79 -30.56
C MET A 1136 -0.71 26.11 -31.57
N GLU A 1137 -0.57 26.68 -32.78
CA GLU A 1137 0.35 26.16 -33.80
C GLU A 1137 1.83 26.26 -33.39
N GLU A 1138 2.21 27.32 -32.67
CA GLU A 1138 3.57 27.45 -32.12
C GLU A 1138 3.89 26.29 -31.15
N ILE A 1139 2.98 25.98 -30.24
CA ILE A 1139 3.14 24.89 -29.26
C ILE A 1139 3.15 23.53 -29.99
N LYS A 1140 2.23 23.33 -30.95
CA LYS A 1140 2.13 22.09 -31.74
C LYS A 1140 3.41 21.81 -32.53
N ARG A 1141 4.07 22.84 -33.07
CA ARG A 1141 5.36 22.70 -33.78
C ARG A 1141 6.52 22.22 -32.90
N LYS A 1142 6.47 22.46 -31.59
CA LYS A 1142 7.48 21.96 -30.65
C LYS A 1142 7.32 20.46 -30.37
N GLY A 1143 6.14 19.89 -30.57
CA GLY A 1143 5.89 18.45 -30.38
C GLY A 1143 6.33 17.97 -28.99
N ASN A 1144 7.27 17.03 -28.95
CA ASN A 1144 7.81 16.47 -27.70
C ASN A 1144 8.76 17.42 -26.96
N ASP A 1145 9.24 18.49 -27.59
CA ASP A 1145 10.11 19.50 -26.98
C ASP A 1145 9.30 20.58 -26.21
N ALA A 1146 7.97 20.56 -26.30
CA ALA A 1146 7.11 21.45 -25.52
C ALA A 1146 7.16 21.07 -24.04
N SER A 1147 7.32 22.07 -23.18
CA SER A 1147 7.27 21.90 -21.73
C SER A 1147 5.87 21.48 -21.25
N ALA A 1148 5.78 20.86 -20.07
CA ALA A 1148 4.50 20.49 -19.46
C ALA A 1148 3.54 21.70 -19.36
N LYS A 1149 4.06 22.86 -18.97
CA LYS A 1149 3.30 24.10 -18.90
C LYS A 1149 2.73 24.54 -20.26
N GLU A 1150 3.50 24.38 -21.34
CA GLU A 1150 3.03 24.70 -22.69
C GLU A 1150 1.94 23.72 -23.16
N GLN A 1151 2.05 22.44 -22.80
CA GLN A 1151 0.99 21.45 -23.08
C GLN A 1151 -0.30 21.77 -22.31
N ASP A 1152 -0.20 22.16 -21.04
CA ASP A 1152 -1.35 22.59 -20.24
C ASP A 1152 -2.00 23.85 -20.83
N THR A 1153 -1.17 24.81 -21.26
CA THR A 1153 -1.62 26.03 -21.97
C THR A 1153 -2.37 25.68 -23.26
N TYR A 1154 -1.87 24.73 -24.06
CA TYR A 1154 -2.54 24.30 -25.29
C TYR A 1154 -3.94 23.74 -25.00
N GLY A 1155 -4.10 22.92 -23.95
CA GLY A 1155 -5.40 22.39 -23.53
C GLY A 1155 -6.40 23.49 -23.17
N ILE A 1156 -5.97 24.53 -22.45
CA ILE A 1156 -6.82 25.69 -22.15
C ILE A 1156 -7.15 26.50 -23.42
N LEU A 1157 -6.18 26.70 -24.31
CA LEU A 1157 -6.40 27.40 -25.58
C LEU A 1157 -7.41 26.69 -26.50
N GLN A 1158 -7.50 25.35 -26.45
CA GLN A 1158 -8.56 24.60 -27.14
C GLN A 1158 -9.97 24.97 -26.65
N ILE A 1159 -10.12 25.27 -25.36
CA ILE A 1159 -11.40 25.68 -24.77
C ILE A 1159 -11.69 27.15 -25.12
N VAL A 1160 -10.66 27.99 -25.11
CA VAL A 1160 -10.76 29.40 -25.55
C VAL A 1160 -11.19 29.49 -27.01
N ILE A 1161 -10.58 28.71 -27.92
CA ILE A 1161 -10.94 28.74 -29.34
C ILE A 1161 -12.37 28.24 -29.56
N GLU A 1162 -12.82 27.25 -28.77
CA GLU A 1162 -14.22 26.80 -28.79
C GLU A 1162 -15.17 27.93 -28.41
N MET A 1163 -14.91 28.61 -27.28
CA MET A 1163 -15.72 29.75 -26.85
C MET A 1163 -15.78 30.86 -27.92
N LEU A 1164 -14.63 31.21 -28.51
CA LEU A 1164 -14.52 32.23 -29.55
C LEU A 1164 -15.24 31.80 -30.85
N ALA A 1165 -15.14 30.53 -31.25
CA ALA A 1165 -15.82 29.98 -32.42
C ALA A 1165 -17.35 29.97 -32.26
N ARG A 1166 -17.85 29.90 -31.02
CA ARG A 1166 -19.27 30.04 -30.68
C ARG A 1166 -19.77 31.50 -30.62
N GLY A 1167 -18.89 32.48 -30.85
CA GLY A 1167 -19.23 33.90 -30.92
C GLY A 1167 -19.16 34.67 -29.60
N TYR A 1168 -18.58 34.09 -28.55
CA TYR A 1168 -18.34 34.79 -27.28
C TYR A 1168 -16.93 35.37 -27.25
N HIS A 1169 -16.71 36.39 -26.41
CA HIS A 1169 -15.43 37.12 -26.38
C HIS A 1169 -14.98 37.41 -24.96
N PHE A 1170 -13.67 37.56 -24.77
CA PHE A 1170 -13.10 38.08 -23.55
C PHE A 1170 -13.02 39.61 -23.59
N LEU A 1171 -13.22 40.23 -22.43
CA LEU A 1171 -12.82 41.60 -22.13
C LEU A 1171 -11.49 41.57 -21.37
N PRO A 1172 -10.58 42.51 -21.64
CA PRO A 1172 -9.31 42.58 -20.92
C PRO A 1172 -9.54 42.84 -19.44
N VAL A 1173 -8.48 42.60 -18.65
CA VAL A 1173 -8.45 43.01 -17.26
C VAL A 1173 -8.61 44.53 -17.18
N ASP A 1174 -9.45 44.97 -16.25
CA ASP A 1174 -9.74 46.37 -15.98
C ASP A 1174 -9.57 46.59 -14.48
N ILE A 1175 -8.72 47.55 -14.12
CA ILE A 1175 -8.31 47.79 -12.72
C ILE A 1175 -9.47 48.16 -11.79
N TYR A 1176 -10.62 48.59 -12.32
CA TYR A 1176 -11.81 48.95 -11.54
C TYR A 1176 -12.91 47.89 -11.60
N LYS A 1177 -13.02 47.16 -12.72
CA LYS A 1177 -14.11 46.21 -12.93
C LYS A 1177 -13.73 44.76 -12.68
N SER A 1178 -12.48 44.38 -12.88
CA SER A 1178 -12.04 43.00 -12.72
C SER A 1178 -12.10 42.55 -11.26
N ASP A 1179 -12.45 41.27 -11.10
CA ASP A 1179 -12.32 40.55 -9.83
C ASP A 1179 -10.90 39.96 -9.70
N TRP A 1180 -10.56 39.44 -8.53
CA TRP A 1180 -9.27 38.77 -8.34
C TRP A 1180 -9.22 37.38 -8.98
N ARG A 1181 -10.33 36.61 -9.02
CA ARG A 1181 -10.42 35.25 -9.58
C ARG A 1181 -11.61 35.04 -10.52
N VAL A 1182 -12.71 35.75 -10.30
CA VAL A 1182 -13.98 35.46 -11.00
C VAL A 1182 -14.01 36.06 -12.40
N TYR A 1183 -14.34 35.23 -13.38
CA TYR A 1183 -14.51 35.61 -14.78
C TYR A 1183 -15.93 36.17 -15.01
N ASN A 1184 -16.15 37.43 -14.61
CA ASN A 1184 -17.48 38.04 -14.61
C ASN A 1184 -18.05 38.26 -16.03
N ILE A 1185 -19.36 38.12 -16.17
CA ILE A 1185 -20.06 38.42 -17.42
C ILE A 1185 -20.41 39.92 -17.46
N GLU A 1186 -19.98 40.61 -18.51
CA GLU A 1186 -20.27 42.02 -18.78
C GLU A 1186 -20.67 42.17 -20.25
N ASP A 1187 -21.88 42.71 -20.50
CA ASP A 1187 -22.41 43.00 -21.84
C ASP A 1187 -22.29 41.82 -22.84
N GLY A 1188 -22.54 40.60 -22.38
CA GLY A 1188 -22.47 39.38 -23.20
C GLY A 1188 -21.04 38.87 -23.46
N LYS A 1189 -20.04 39.43 -22.78
CA LYS A 1189 -18.63 39.02 -22.83
C LYS A 1189 -18.12 38.63 -21.46
N ILE A 1190 -16.96 37.99 -21.39
CA ILE A 1190 -16.34 37.54 -20.14
C ILE A 1190 -15.15 38.43 -19.79
N ARG A 1191 -15.21 39.16 -18.68
CA ARG A 1191 -14.10 39.96 -18.17
C ARG A 1191 -13.06 39.09 -17.49
N LEU A 1192 -11.80 39.24 -17.90
CA LEU A 1192 -10.68 38.56 -17.25
C LEU A 1192 -10.45 39.09 -15.82
N PRO A 1193 -10.18 38.21 -14.85
CA PRO A 1193 -9.75 38.59 -13.51
C PRO A 1193 -8.26 38.93 -13.47
N PHE A 1194 -7.80 39.53 -12.37
CA PHE A 1194 -6.36 39.81 -12.18
C PHE A 1194 -5.50 38.54 -12.19
N SER A 1195 -5.98 37.42 -11.64
CA SER A 1195 -5.24 36.16 -11.61
C SER A 1195 -5.03 35.51 -12.99
N ALA A 1196 -5.73 35.98 -14.04
CA ALA A 1196 -5.54 35.48 -15.40
C ALA A 1196 -4.24 36.01 -16.05
N ILE A 1197 -3.62 37.06 -15.47
CA ILE A 1197 -2.40 37.64 -16.02
C ILE A 1197 -1.19 36.86 -15.50
N ALA A 1198 -0.39 36.36 -16.43
CA ALA A 1198 0.87 35.72 -16.12
C ALA A 1198 1.79 36.64 -15.29
N GLY A 1199 2.27 36.15 -14.14
CA GLY A 1199 3.09 36.94 -13.21
C GLY A 1199 2.31 37.56 -12.04
N VAL A 1200 0.96 37.54 -12.08
CA VAL A 1200 0.12 38.01 -10.97
C VAL A 1200 -0.35 36.82 -10.13
N GLY A 1201 0.32 36.58 -9.00
CA GLY A 1201 -0.07 35.54 -8.05
C GLY A 1201 -1.37 35.87 -7.31
N GLU A 1202 -2.01 34.84 -6.74
CA GLU A 1202 -3.30 34.96 -6.02
C GLU A 1202 -3.33 36.09 -4.97
N ASN A 1203 -2.29 36.19 -4.13
CA ASN A 1203 -2.23 37.25 -3.12
C ASN A 1203 -2.18 38.65 -3.73
N ALA A 1204 -1.41 38.83 -4.81
CA ALA A 1204 -1.33 40.11 -5.52
C ALA A 1204 -2.66 40.43 -6.21
N ALA A 1205 -3.33 39.44 -6.81
CA ALA A 1205 -4.65 39.60 -7.42
C ALA A 1205 -5.71 40.04 -6.38
N LYS A 1206 -5.72 39.42 -5.19
CA LYS A 1206 -6.62 39.81 -4.09
C LYS A 1206 -6.35 41.24 -3.63
N GLN A 1207 -5.08 41.60 -3.45
CA GLN A 1207 -4.67 42.95 -3.07
C GLN A 1207 -5.10 44.01 -4.10
N LEU A 1208 -4.92 43.73 -5.39
CA LEU A 1208 -5.37 44.60 -6.48
C LEU A 1208 -6.89 44.79 -6.47
N ALA A 1209 -7.64 43.69 -6.33
CA ALA A 1209 -9.09 43.74 -6.28
C ALA A 1209 -9.63 44.44 -5.02
N GLN A 1210 -8.90 44.44 -3.91
CA GLN A 1210 -9.25 45.19 -2.70
C GLN A 1210 -8.89 46.68 -2.80
N ALA A 1211 -7.77 47.00 -3.45
CA ALA A 1211 -7.27 48.38 -3.55
C ALA A 1211 -8.22 49.31 -4.31
N LYS A 1212 -9.03 48.79 -5.24
CA LYS A 1212 -10.03 49.59 -5.95
C LYS A 1212 -11.17 50.09 -5.05
N ASP A 1213 -11.44 49.38 -3.96
CA ASP A 1213 -12.54 49.63 -3.02
C ASP A 1213 -12.04 50.20 -1.68
N ASP A 1214 -10.79 50.69 -1.62
CA ASP A 1214 -10.15 51.23 -0.41
C ASP A 1214 -10.69 52.61 0.04
N GLY A 1215 -11.63 53.18 -0.71
CA GLY A 1215 -12.27 54.48 -0.44
C GLY A 1215 -11.45 55.70 -0.88
N MET A 1216 -10.30 55.52 -1.53
CA MET A 1216 -9.38 56.61 -1.93
C MET A 1216 -9.59 57.11 -3.37
N GLY A 1217 -10.62 56.62 -4.07
CA GLY A 1217 -10.99 57.05 -5.42
C GLY A 1217 -10.15 56.41 -6.53
N GLU A 1218 -10.16 57.02 -7.73
CA GLU A 1218 -9.42 56.52 -8.90
C GLU A 1218 -7.90 56.51 -8.66
N PHE A 1219 -7.21 55.55 -9.27
CA PHE A 1219 -5.75 55.50 -9.29
C PHE A 1219 -5.22 56.62 -10.17
N ILE A 1220 -4.28 57.42 -9.64
CA ILE A 1220 -3.71 58.57 -10.34
C ILE A 1220 -2.37 58.28 -11.02
N SER A 1221 -1.66 57.23 -10.59
CA SER A 1221 -0.43 56.73 -11.22
C SER A 1221 -0.16 55.26 -10.86
N CYS A 1222 0.85 54.68 -11.50
CA CYS A 1222 1.32 53.34 -11.16
C CYS A 1222 1.96 53.30 -9.76
N ASP A 1223 2.68 54.34 -9.36
CA ASP A 1223 3.18 54.48 -7.98
C ASP A 1223 2.03 54.49 -6.96
N ASP A 1224 0.90 55.15 -7.27
CA ASP A 1224 -0.29 55.18 -6.41
C ASP A 1224 -0.94 53.79 -6.30
N LEU A 1225 -1.09 53.09 -7.42
CA LEU A 1225 -1.57 51.71 -7.43
C LEU A 1225 -0.67 50.78 -6.60
N MET A 1226 0.66 50.88 -6.73
CA MET A 1226 1.61 50.09 -5.94
C MET A 1226 1.52 50.41 -4.45
N ALA A 1227 1.43 51.69 -4.08
CA ALA A 1227 1.34 52.11 -2.69
C ALA A 1227 0.04 51.63 -2.03
N ARG A 1228 -1.09 51.71 -2.75
CA ARG A 1228 -2.42 51.34 -2.23
C ARG A 1228 -2.64 49.83 -2.19
N SER A 1229 -2.19 49.10 -3.20
CA SER A 1229 -2.35 47.64 -3.27
C SER A 1229 -1.23 46.87 -2.55
N GLY A 1230 -0.06 47.46 -2.37
CA GLY A 1230 1.10 46.78 -1.79
C GLY A 1230 1.79 45.79 -2.75
N VAL A 1231 1.46 45.83 -4.05
CA VAL A 1231 2.09 44.94 -5.05
C VAL A 1231 3.44 45.49 -5.52
N GLY A 1232 4.35 44.57 -5.88
CA GLY A 1232 5.67 44.91 -6.40
C GLY A 1232 5.62 45.40 -7.85
N LYS A 1233 6.70 46.06 -8.29
CA LYS A 1233 6.84 46.60 -9.65
C LYS A 1233 6.63 45.55 -10.76
N SER A 1234 7.08 44.32 -10.55
CA SER A 1234 6.91 43.23 -11.52
C SER A 1234 5.44 42.94 -11.83
N VAL A 1235 4.54 43.07 -10.84
CA VAL A 1235 3.10 42.87 -11.04
C VAL A 1235 2.52 43.99 -11.89
N VAL A 1236 2.94 45.24 -11.66
CA VAL A 1236 2.54 46.40 -12.46
C VAL A 1236 3.04 46.31 -13.88
N ASP A 1237 4.28 45.86 -14.09
CA ASP A 1237 4.83 45.63 -15.41
C ASP A 1237 3.98 44.60 -16.17
N SER A 1238 3.59 43.49 -15.52
CA SER A 1238 2.67 42.49 -16.10
C SER A 1238 1.27 43.07 -16.42
N LEU A 1239 0.71 43.92 -15.55
CA LEU A 1239 -0.56 44.60 -15.82
C LEU A 1239 -0.46 45.53 -17.03
N ARG A 1240 0.68 46.23 -17.19
CA ARG A 1240 0.92 47.13 -18.32
C ARG A 1240 1.08 46.37 -19.63
N GLU A 1241 1.85 45.28 -19.63
CA GLU A 1241 2.01 44.40 -20.80
C GLU A 1241 0.68 43.79 -21.24
N ALA A 1242 -0.21 43.47 -20.29
CA ALA A 1242 -1.57 43.02 -20.55
C ALA A 1242 -2.53 44.15 -20.99
N GLY A 1243 -2.08 45.40 -21.00
CA GLY A 1243 -2.88 46.57 -21.37
C GLY A 1243 -3.90 47.02 -20.31
N ALA A 1244 -3.86 46.46 -19.10
CA ALA A 1244 -4.84 46.72 -18.04
C ALA A 1244 -4.74 48.14 -17.45
N LEU A 1245 -3.59 48.79 -17.57
CA LEU A 1245 -3.33 50.12 -17.00
C LEU A 1245 -3.70 51.29 -17.92
N GLY A 1246 -4.03 51.04 -19.20
CA GLY A 1246 -4.35 52.10 -20.16
C GLY A 1246 -3.30 53.22 -20.21
N ASP A 1247 -3.74 54.48 -20.11
CA ASP A 1247 -2.90 55.68 -20.13
C ASP A 1247 -2.43 56.14 -18.73
N LEU A 1248 -2.50 55.27 -17.72
CA LEU A 1248 -2.10 55.60 -16.35
C LEU A 1248 -0.60 55.97 -16.29
N PRO A 1249 -0.22 57.17 -15.81
CA PRO A 1249 1.17 57.61 -15.79
C PRO A 1249 2.00 56.81 -14.78
N GLU A 1250 3.33 56.77 -14.98
CA GLU A 1250 4.24 56.07 -14.06
C GLU A 1250 4.18 56.64 -12.65
N SER A 1251 4.32 57.96 -12.52
CA SER A 1251 4.45 58.64 -11.24
C SER A 1251 3.62 59.91 -11.17
N ASN A 1252 3.24 60.27 -9.94
CA ASN A 1252 2.56 61.53 -9.66
C ASN A 1252 3.60 62.66 -9.62
N GLN A 1253 3.36 63.75 -10.37
CA GLN A 1253 4.21 64.94 -10.31
C GLN A 1253 3.88 65.84 -9.10
N ILE A 1254 2.71 65.65 -8.49
CA ILE A 1254 2.22 66.39 -7.32
C ILE A 1254 1.47 65.39 -6.42
N SER A 1255 1.79 65.38 -5.12
CA SER A 1255 1.08 64.62 -4.08
C SER A 1255 0.50 65.63 -3.08
N LEU A 1256 -0.79 65.47 -2.74
CA LEU A 1256 -1.51 66.32 -1.79
C LEU A 1256 -1.94 65.46 -0.59
N PHE A 1257 -1.97 66.07 0.61
CA PHE A 1257 -2.31 65.38 1.86
C PHE A 1257 -3.78 64.99 1.98
#